data_AF-A0AAW2F045-F1
#
_entry.id   AF-A0AAW2F045-F1
#
_cell.length_a   1.000
_cell.length_b   1.000
_cell.length_c   1.000
_cell.angle_alpha   90.00
_cell.angle_beta   90.00
_cell.angle_gamma   90.00
#
_symmetry.space_group_name_H-M   'P 1'
#
loop_
_entity.id
_entity.type
_entity.pdbx_description
1 polymer ?
#
loop_
_entity_poly.entity_id
_entity_poly.type
_entity_poly.pdbx_seq_one_letter_code
_entity_poly.pdbx_strand_id
1 'polypeptide(L)'
;MDIELIELKDAKAVPDIIHPYLERVKTECIPLVIDNGSYNCRVGWATEKEPQLTFKNLIAKPRKERGKKDGEPQVGNDIANIEAVRFQLKTQFDRNVVTHFEAQEQIFDYTFTHMGIDTDGCVNHPVILTEAFLNPNYSRNLMAELLFECYNVPSVTYGIDCLFSYQHNNCPPDGLIVSIGYHTTHIIPILDGKADAQNARRINVGGYHITSYMHKLLQLKYPVHVNAITLSRAEELIHEHSMIALNYQEELSKWADVDYYDTQVLRVQLPYIAPATAPGLTLEQQKERKRELARRLMEINARKREERLAEDEEQLNQLLAVQDLLEEGELDEFDQALKSYSLANEADLIKMINNLQAKVERTRQKIVAANSQEENIIMEEKPKIKSSLQPKDQQDFDEWIAGVRKKRQEILDKRMAKRQRRQDMAKRRTAAAQERMRLISQLAKKEKRDDDFGMRDEDWDVYKVINREGGDSDSELEQEKLLELEDVLRHHDPEFDSAGSSVPMVPGETHQLHVGVERLRAPELLFQPSMIGSVEAGIAETIEFVLKQYTAEEQTRLVSNVFLTGGSTAFPGLLERLKRELREMRPFGSNFQVNIAKNTSLDAWYGARDFGLNGNFPEYLVSRKEYEEKGGEYFKEHSTSNTYTRSPDPLPMIQVPVTSEQVIVEDAVVDVEID
;
A
#
# COMPACT_ATOMS: atom_id res chain seq x y z
N MET A 1 20.86 22.84 -20.34
CA MET A 1 20.55 23.06 -18.92
C MET A 1 20.59 21.69 -18.28
N ASP A 2 21.47 21.48 -17.32
CA ASP A 2 21.51 20.21 -16.59
C ASP A 2 20.18 20.05 -15.86
N ILE A 3 19.49 18.96 -16.18
CA ILE A 3 18.15 18.68 -15.65
C ILE A 3 18.36 18.17 -14.23
N GLU A 4 17.93 18.95 -13.24
CA GLU A 4 18.07 18.60 -11.83
C GLU A 4 17.18 17.39 -11.51
N LEU A 5 17.82 16.25 -11.26
CA LEU A 5 17.17 15.01 -10.87
C LEU A 5 17.08 14.97 -9.34
N ILE A 6 15.87 14.83 -8.82
CA ILE A 6 15.62 14.80 -7.39
C ILE A 6 15.59 13.36 -6.90
N GLU A 7 16.40 13.07 -5.88
CA GLU A 7 16.37 11.79 -5.18
C GLU A 7 15.50 11.90 -3.92
N LEU A 8 14.61 10.93 -3.72
CA LEU A 8 13.81 10.82 -2.51
C LEU A 8 14.70 10.44 -1.33
N LYS A 9 14.54 11.12 -0.21
CA LYS A 9 15.37 10.92 1.00
C LYS A 9 15.10 9.58 1.66
N ASP A 10 13.88 9.04 1.54
CA ASP A 10 13.43 7.83 2.23
C ASP A 10 13.90 7.83 3.70
N ALA A 11 13.65 8.96 4.37
CA ALA A 11 14.26 9.28 5.66
C ALA A 11 14.01 8.17 6.68
N LYS A 12 15.11 7.64 7.23
CA LYS A 12 15.06 6.65 8.30
C LYS A 12 15.02 7.38 9.63
N ALA A 13 14.05 7.05 10.46
CA ALA A 13 13.98 7.57 11.80
C ALA A 13 15.13 7.00 12.64
N VAL A 14 15.65 7.82 13.56
CA VAL A 14 16.57 7.40 14.61
C VAL A 14 15.73 7.16 15.85
N PRO A 15 15.83 5.99 16.51
CA PRO A 15 15.13 5.72 17.76
C PRO A 15 15.31 6.85 18.77
N ASP A 16 14.23 7.22 19.46
CA ASP A 16 14.30 8.29 20.44
C ASP A 16 15.18 7.85 21.63
N ILE A 17 15.86 8.82 22.23
CA ILE A 17 16.62 8.55 23.45
C ILE A 17 15.70 8.52 24.66
N ILE A 18 16.10 7.77 25.69
CA ILE A 18 15.50 7.91 27.01
C ILE A 18 16.12 9.14 27.68
N HIS A 19 15.31 10.18 27.87
CA HIS A 19 15.71 11.42 28.53
C HIS A 19 15.95 11.18 30.03
N PRO A 20 16.92 11.86 30.65
CA PRO A 20 17.14 11.76 32.09
C PRO A 20 16.00 12.41 32.87
N TYR A 21 15.49 11.71 33.87
CA TYR A 21 14.49 12.25 34.77
C TYR A 21 15.14 13.03 35.92
N LEU A 22 15.37 14.31 35.63
CA LEU A 22 16.12 15.23 36.48
C LEU A 22 15.44 15.46 37.84
N GLU A 23 16.24 15.58 38.90
CA GLU A 23 15.74 15.81 40.26
C GLU A 23 14.87 17.07 40.37
N ARG A 24 15.22 18.14 39.63
CA ARG A 24 14.42 19.38 39.57
C ARG A 24 12.96 19.11 39.15
N VAL A 25 12.77 18.20 38.18
CA VAL A 25 11.45 17.87 37.65
C VAL A 25 10.68 17.08 38.71
N LYS A 26 11.34 16.11 39.35
CA LYS A 26 10.76 15.29 40.42
C LYS A 26 10.26 16.12 41.60
N THR A 27 11.03 17.13 42.03
CA THR A 27 10.72 17.90 43.24
C THR A 27 9.67 19.00 43.03
N GLU A 28 9.60 19.58 41.83
CA GLU A 28 8.76 20.75 41.54
C GLU A 28 7.39 20.40 40.93
N CYS A 29 7.07 19.11 40.74
CA CYS A 29 5.82 18.63 40.12
C CYS A 29 5.50 19.37 38.80
N ILE A 30 6.51 19.47 37.94
CA ILE A 30 6.43 20.26 36.70
C ILE A 30 5.41 19.63 35.73
N PRO A 31 4.48 20.41 35.15
CA PRO A 31 3.51 19.86 34.22
C PRO A 31 4.16 19.22 32.99
N LEU A 32 3.65 18.05 32.60
CA LEU A 32 4.00 17.37 31.36
C LEU A 32 3.03 17.80 30.26
N VAL A 33 3.57 18.36 29.17
CA VAL A 33 2.79 18.83 28.02
C VAL A 33 2.84 17.76 26.93
N ILE A 34 1.68 17.25 26.56
CA ILE A 34 1.50 16.27 25.48
C ILE A 34 0.61 16.90 24.41
N ASP A 35 1.22 17.32 23.31
CA ASP A 35 0.48 17.66 22.09
C ASP A 35 0.21 16.37 21.29
N ASN A 36 -0.97 15.78 21.49
CA ASN A 36 -1.38 14.51 20.90
C ASN A 36 -1.96 14.69 19.49
N GLY A 37 -1.12 15.16 18.57
CA GLY A 37 -1.48 15.34 17.17
C GLY A 37 -1.61 14.02 16.41
N SER A 38 -2.55 13.94 15.46
CA SER A 38 -2.77 12.73 14.63
C SER A 38 -1.65 12.43 13.64
N TYR A 39 -0.81 13.43 13.33
CA TYR A 39 0.39 13.24 12.52
C TYR A 39 1.62 12.96 13.36
N ASN A 40 1.97 13.93 14.22
CA ASN A 40 3.09 13.84 15.16
C ASN A 40 2.57 14.08 16.58
N CYS A 41 3.06 13.27 17.51
CA CYS A 41 2.96 13.54 18.94
C CYS A 41 4.19 14.35 19.37
N ARG A 42 3.99 15.37 20.22
CA ARG A 42 5.09 16.19 20.77
C ARG A 42 4.96 16.25 22.27
N VAL A 43 6.04 15.92 22.97
CA VAL A 43 6.02 15.77 24.42
C VAL A 43 7.20 16.48 25.06
N GLY A 44 6.94 17.17 26.15
CA GLY A 44 8.00 17.77 26.95
C GLY A 44 7.52 18.40 28.26
N TRP A 45 8.46 18.78 29.11
CA TRP A 45 8.15 19.46 30.37
C TRP A 45 7.84 20.93 30.13
N ALA A 46 6.91 21.49 30.90
CA ALA A 46 6.50 22.89 30.78
C ALA A 46 7.68 23.89 30.95
N THR A 47 8.73 23.51 31.66
CA THR A 47 9.92 24.36 31.87
C THR A 47 10.93 24.34 30.72
N GLU A 48 10.80 23.41 29.77
CA GLU A 48 11.74 23.28 28.66
C GLU A 48 11.38 24.22 27.50
N LYS A 49 12.40 24.63 26.75
CA LYS A 49 12.22 25.55 25.62
C LYS A 49 11.57 24.88 24.42
N GLU A 50 11.83 23.60 24.21
CA GLU A 50 11.38 22.80 23.06
C GLU A 50 10.86 21.45 23.57
N PRO A 51 9.95 20.78 22.84
CA PRO A 51 9.53 19.42 23.18
C PRO A 51 10.74 18.49 23.12
N GLN A 52 10.87 17.61 24.10
CA GLN A 52 11.95 16.63 24.15
C GLN A 52 11.72 15.46 23.20
N LEU A 53 10.46 15.08 23.02
CA LEU A 53 10.07 14.03 22.07
C LEU A 53 9.21 14.64 20.96
N THR A 54 9.53 14.28 19.72
CA THR A 54 8.68 14.54 18.55
C THR A 54 8.77 13.36 17.61
N PHE A 55 7.66 12.62 17.47
CA PHE A 55 7.62 11.39 16.69
C PHE A 55 6.29 11.25 15.93
N LYS A 56 6.31 10.53 14.81
CA LYS A 56 5.08 10.21 14.06
C LYS A 56 4.15 9.36 14.93
N ASN A 57 2.87 9.69 14.98
CA ASN A 57 1.90 9.02 15.85
C ASN A 57 1.39 7.70 15.23
N LEU A 58 2.34 6.76 15.07
CA LEU A 58 2.17 5.49 14.37
C LEU A 58 2.75 4.34 15.20
N ILE A 59 2.14 3.17 15.05
CA ILE A 59 2.57 1.92 15.68
C ILE A 59 2.75 0.87 14.59
N ALA A 60 3.87 0.15 14.61
CA ALA A 60 4.08 -1.04 13.79
C ALA A 60 4.03 -2.29 14.69
N LYS A 61 3.01 -3.14 14.50
CA LYS A 61 2.92 -4.43 15.19
C LYS A 61 3.57 -5.51 14.31
N PRO A 62 4.65 -6.17 14.75
CA PRO A 62 5.31 -7.20 13.95
C PRO A 62 4.36 -8.36 13.68
N ARG A 63 4.46 -8.93 12.47
CA ARG A 63 3.62 -10.07 12.09
C ARG A 63 3.99 -11.30 12.93
N LYS A 64 2.99 -11.98 13.48
CA LYS A 64 3.18 -13.26 14.19
C LYS A 64 3.72 -14.32 13.23
N GLU A 65 5.03 -14.57 13.27
CA GLU A 65 5.62 -15.74 12.63
C GLU A 65 5.37 -16.97 13.50
N ARG A 66 4.79 -18.01 12.89
CA ARG A 66 4.46 -19.26 13.58
C ARG A 66 5.75 -19.91 14.10
N GLY A 67 5.95 -19.88 15.43
CA GLY A 67 7.10 -20.51 16.10
C GLY A 67 8.20 -19.54 16.60
N LYS A 68 8.07 -18.22 16.44
CA LYS A 68 8.93 -17.23 17.10
C LYS A 68 8.19 -16.49 18.21
N LYS A 69 8.95 -16.01 19.22
CA LYS A 69 8.42 -15.13 20.27
C LYS A 69 7.89 -13.86 19.61
N ASP A 70 6.71 -13.40 20.04
CA ASP A 70 6.09 -12.17 19.53
C ASP A 70 7.10 -11.02 19.64
N GLY A 71 7.30 -10.29 18.53
CA GLY A 71 8.12 -9.08 18.55
C GLY A 71 7.38 -7.96 19.27
N GLU A 72 8.13 -7.08 19.95
CA GLU A 72 7.55 -5.92 20.61
C GLU A 72 7.01 -4.91 19.58
N PRO A 73 5.88 -4.25 19.86
CA PRO A 73 5.38 -3.19 18.99
C PRO A 73 6.38 -2.04 18.94
N GLN A 74 6.65 -1.52 17.74
CA GLN A 74 7.49 -0.34 17.56
C GLN A 74 6.61 0.89 17.44
N VAL A 75 6.99 1.99 18.08
CA VAL A 75 6.23 3.24 18.12
C VAL A 75 7.08 4.37 17.55
N GLY A 76 6.47 5.22 16.72
CA GLY A 76 7.08 6.47 16.28
C GLY A 76 8.46 6.30 15.67
N ASN A 77 9.46 6.90 16.30
CA ASN A 77 10.83 6.96 15.78
C ASN A 77 11.59 5.63 15.94
N ASP A 78 11.08 4.67 16.72
CA ASP A 78 11.61 3.29 16.75
C ASP A 78 11.34 2.53 15.45
N ILE A 79 10.39 3.02 14.63
CA ILE A 79 10.12 2.50 13.30
C ILE A 79 11.19 3.03 12.34
N ALA A 80 12.36 2.37 12.33
CA ALA A 80 13.52 2.81 11.55
C ALA A 80 13.26 2.92 10.03
N ASN A 81 12.39 2.08 9.47
CA ASN A 81 12.04 2.12 8.05
C ASN A 81 10.53 1.86 7.83
N ILE A 82 9.78 2.96 7.67
CA ILE A 82 8.35 2.97 7.39
C ILE A 82 8.01 2.14 6.14
N GLU A 83 8.86 2.19 5.10
CA GLU A 83 8.61 1.45 3.85
C GLU A 83 8.61 -0.06 4.05
N ALA A 84 9.49 -0.56 4.91
CA ALA A 84 9.61 -1.98 5.20
C ALA A 84 8.38 -2.53 5.95
N VAL A 85 7.76 -1.70 6.79
CA VAL A 85 6.63 -2.10 7.65
C VAL A 85 5.30 -1.47 7.24
N ARG A 86 5.21 -0.87 6.05
CA ARG A 86 4.05 -0.07 5.60
C ARG A 86 2.69 -0.75 5.76
N PHE A 87 2.63 -2.07 5.62
CA PHE A 87 1.40 -2.87 5.75
C PHE A 87 1.02 -3.22 7.20
N GLN A 88 1.89 -2.91 8.17
CA GLN A 88 1.74 -3.20 9.59
C GLN A 88 1.47 -1.94 10.43
N LEU A 89 1.49 -0.76 9.78
CA LEU A 89 1.26 0.53 10.44
C LEU A 89 -0.18 0.66 10.90
N LYS A 90 -0.35 1.16 12.12
CA LYS A 90 -1.62 1.49 12.76
C LYS A 90 -1.51 2.86 13.43
N THR A 91 -2.66 3.50 13.63
CA THR A 91 -2.81 4.74 14.39
C THR A 91 -3.96 4.58 15.38
N GLN A 92 -3.94 5.33 16.47
CA GLN A 92 -5.02 5.38 17.45
C GLN A 92 -6.21 6.23 17.02
N PHE A 93 -6.02 7.07 16.00
CA PHE A 93 -6.99 8.05 15.57
C PHE A 93 -7.93 7.48 14.51
N ASP A 94 -9.21 7.77 14.66
CA ASP A 94 -10.10 7.90 13.51
C ASP A 94 -10.17 9.39 13.14
N ARG A 95 -9.54 9.74 12.01
CA ARG A 95 -9.29 11.12 11.59
C ARG A 95 -8.50 11.90 12.65
N ASN A 96 -9.17 12.73 13.44
CA ASN A 96 -8.54 13.55 14.48
C ASN A 96 -9.03 13.20 15.90
N VAL A 97 -9.86 12.17 16.05
CA VAL A 97 -10.40 11.73 17.34
C VAL A 97 -9.77 10.39 17.73
N VAL A 98 -9.32 10.27 18.97
CA VAL A 98 -8.79 9.00 19.49
C VAL A 98 -9.96 8.04 19.74
N THR A 99 -9.88 6.86 19.12
CA THR A 99 -10.89 5.79 19.22
C THR A 99 -10.28 4.45 19.61
N HIS A 100 -9.01 4.20 19.27
CA HIS A 100 -8.32 2.96 19.60
C HIS A 100 -7.41 3.14 20.83
N PHE A 101 -7.97 2.98 22.03
CA PHE A 101 -7.25 3.22 23.27
C PHE A 101 -6.13 2.21 23.58
N GLU A 102 -6.21 0.97 23.08
CA GLU A 102 -5.09 0.01 23.16
C GLU A 102 -3.84 0.46 22.40
N ALA A 103 -4.03 1.24 21.33
CA ALA A 103 -2.93 1.87 20.61
C ALA A 103 -2.45 3.11 21.36
N GLN A 104 -3.37 3.93 21.88
CA GLN A 104 -3.03 5.11 22.68
C GLN A 104 -2.22 4.76 23.94
N GLU A 105 -2.54 3.65 24.61
CA GLU A 105 -1.78 3.11 25.74
C GLU A 105 -0.32 2.83 25.33
N GLN A 106 -0.09 2.13 24.22
CA GLN A 106 1.28 1.90 23.70
C GLN A 106 2.02 3.20 23.36
N ILE A 107 1.32 4.23 22.85
CA ILE A 107 1.91 5.56 22.63
C ILE A 107 2.30 6.23 23.95
N PHE A 108 1.48 6.10 24.99
CA PHE A 108 1.77 6.64 26.31
C PHE A 108 2.88 5.88 27.02
N ASP A 109 2.92 4.55 26.93
CA ASP A 109 4.04 3.74 27.44
C ASP A 109 5.35 4.17 26.81
N TYR A 110 5.37 4.32 25.47
CA TYR A 110 6.52 4.85 24.74
C TYR A 110 6.89 6.24 25.25
N THR A 111 5.90 7.14 25.36
CA THR A 111 6.10 8.53 25.79
C THR A 111 6.72 8.61 27.19
N PHE A 112 6.11 7.99 28.19
CA PHE A 112 6.55 8.09 29.58
C PHE A 112 7.89 7.40 29.81
N THR A 113 8.13 6.27 29.13
CA THR A 113 9.42 5.59 29.15
C THR A 113 10.53 6.46 28.57
N HIS A 114 10.31 7.08 27.40
CA HIS A 114 11.32 7.92 26.76
C HIS A 114 11.50 9.27 27.47
N MET A 115 10.49 9.76 28.20
CA MET A 115 10.66 10.90 29.11
C MET A 115 11.47 10.54 30.37
N GLY A 116 11.78 9.26 30.57
CA GLY A 116 12.61 8.74 31.67
C GLY A 116 11.89 8.61 33.00
N ILE A 117 10.55 8.69 33.02
CA ILE A 117 9.78 8.67 34.26
C ILE A 117 9.98 7.31 34.95
N ASP A 118 10.59 7.35 36.14
CA ASP A 118 11.02 6.16 36.89
C ASP A 118 10.07 5.78 38.04
N THR A 119 8.93 6.45 38.12
CA THR A 119 7.87 6.16 39.08
C THR A 119 7.02 4.99 38.57
N ASP A 120 7.14 3.84 39.24
CA ASP A 120 6.48 2.60 38.84
C ASP A 120 4.94 2.74 38.85
N GLY A 121 4.30 2.44 37.72
CA GLY A 121 2.85 2.52 37.53
C GLY A 121 2.21 3.88 37.78
N CYS A 122 3.00 4.96 37.85
CA CYS A 122 2.51 6.29 38.19
C CYS A 122 3.26 7.38 37.42
N VAL A 123 2.53 8.31 36.82
CA VAL A 123 3.07 9.55 36.28
C VAL A 123 2.75 10.66 37.27
N ASN A 124 3.66 10.92 38.21
CA ASN A 124 3.44 11.84 39.32
C ASN A 124 3.60 13.34 38.93
N HIS A 125 2.97 13.75 37.82
CA HIS A 125 2.98 15.12 37.32
C HIS A 125 1.61 15.51 36.76
N PRO A 126 1.20 16.78 36.87
CA PRO A 126 0.04 17.28 36.13
C PRO A 126 0.25 17.10 34.62
N VAL A 127 -0.77 16.62 33.91
CA VAL A 127 -0.71 16.43 32.45
C VAL A 127 -1.56 17.49 31.74
N ILE A 128 -0.96 18.17 30.76
CA ILE A 128 -1.67 19.04 29.81
C ILE A 128 -1.75 18.27 28.50
N LEU A 129 -2.96 17.89 28.09
CA LEU A 129 -3.19 17.10 26.88
C LEU A 129 -3.95 17.92 25.84
N THR A 130 -3.44 17.97 24.61
CA THR A 130 -4.23 18.53 23.51
C THR A 130 -5.31 17.55 23.04
N GLU A 131 -6.49 18.08 22.73
CA GLU A 131 -7.60 17.32 22.15
C GLU A 131 -8.23 18.03 20.95
N ALA A 132 -9.06 17.30 20.20
CA ALA A 132 -9.79 17.87 19.07
C ALA A 132 -10.80 18.95 19.51
N PHE A 133 -11.03 19.94 18.63
CA PHE A 133 -12.15 20.85 18.79
C PHE A 133 -13.47 20.06 18.74
N LEU A 134 -14.33 20.27 19.74
CA LEU A 134 -15.56 19.51 19.98
C LEU A 134 -15.34 17.99 20.07
N ASN A 135 -14.30 17.58 20.81
CA ASN A 135 -13.99 16.17 21.05
C ASN A 135 -15.17 15.44 21.75
N PRO A 136 -15.59 14.26 21.25
CA PRO A 136 -16.66 13.49 21.87
C PRO A 136 -16.39 13.17 23.34
N ASN A 137 -17.43 13.31 24.17
CA ASN A 137 -17.33 13.00 25.60
C ASN A 137 -16.91 11.55 25.87
N TYR A 138 -17.36 10.61 25.04
CA TYR A 138 -16.97 9.21 25.16
C TYR A 138 -15.45 9.01 25.03
N SER A 139 -14.83 9.61 24.00
CA SER A 139 -13.38 9.59 23.83
C SER A 139 -12.65 10.27 24.99
N ARG A 140 -13.19 11.38 25.52
CA ARG A 140 -12.62 12.06 26.69
C ARG A 140 -12.71 11.20 27.95
N ASN A 141 -13.83 10.52 28.16
CA ASN A 141 -14.03 9.62 29.30
C ASN A 141 -13.00 8.48 29.30
N LEU A 142 -12.83 7.81 28.15
CA LEU A 142 -11.82 6.75 28.00
C LEU A 142 -10.38 7.27 28.14
N MET A 143 -10.11 8.49 27.68
CA MET A 143 -8.80 9.13 27.89
C MET A 143 -8.54 9.43 29.37
N ALA A 144 -9.55 9.94 30.08
CA ALA A 144 -9.47 10.19 31.52
C ALA A 144 -9.27 8.88 32.29
N GLU A 145 -10.03 7.84 31.97
CA GLU A 145 -9.88 6.49 32.54
C GLU A 145 -8.46 5.96 32.32
N LEU A 146 -7.92 6.04 31.10
CA LEU A 146 -6.56 5.63 30.80
C LEU A 146 -5.54 6.37 31.66
N LEU A 147 -5.63 7.70 31.75
CA LEU A 147 -4.69 8.51 32.52
C LEU A 147 -4.79 8.30 34.04
N PHE A 148 -6.00 8.29 34.60
CA PHE A 148 -6.20 8.19 36.05
C PHE A 148 -6.08 6.76 36.59
N GLU A 149 -6.60 5.76 35.88
CA GLU A 149 -6.64 4.38 36.36
C GLU A 149 -5.37 3.61 35.99
N CYS A 150 -4.86 3.78 34.77
CA CYS A 150 -3.68 3.03 34.31
C CYS A 150 -2.37 3.74 34.70
N TYR A 151 -2.31 5.07 34.53
CA TYR A 151 -1.09 5.84 34.80
C TYR A 151 -1.09 6.61 36.12
N ASN A 152 -2.19 6.56 36.90
CA ASN A 152 -2.29 7.20 38.20
C ASN A 152 -1.85 8.66 38.21
N VAL A 153 -2.19 9.44 37.18
CA VAL A 153 -1.83 10.87 37.13
C VAL A 153 -2.52 11.64 38.27
N PRO A 154 -1.85 12.60 38.92
CA PRO A 154 -2.44 13.39 40.00
C PRO A 154 -3.58 14.29 39.49
N SER A 155 -3.40 14.86 38.29
CA SER A 155 -4.37 15.76 37.68
C SER A 155 -4.15 15.93 36.19
N VAL A 156 -5.21 16.22 35.45
CA VAL A 156 -5.19 16.47 34.00
C VAL A 156 -5.94 17.75 33.63
N THR A 157 -5.54 18.39 32.55
CA THR A 157 -6.33 19.43 31.88
C THR A 157 -6.24 19.25 30.37
N TYR A 158 -7.31 19.63 29.67
CA TYR A 158 -7.47 19.43 28.23
C TYR A 158 -7.57 20.77 27.51
N GLY A 159 -6.85 20.94 26.41
CA GLY A 159 -6.97 22.14 25.58
C GLY A 159 -6.89 21.86 24.09
N ILE A 160 -7.32 22.83 23.31
CA ILE A 160 -7.36 22.74 21.85
C ILE A 160 -6.07 23.33 21.29
N ASP A 161 -5.39 22.56 20.45
CA ASP A 161 -4.12 22.88 19.80
C ASP A 161 -4.08 24.27 19.13
N CYS A 162 -5.10 24.59 18.34
CA CYS A 162 -5.18 25.86 17.62
C CYS A 162 -5.47 27.05 18.53
N LEU A 163 -6.18 26.85 19.65
CA LEU A 163 -6.41 27.90 20.64
C LEU A 163 -5.14 28.17 21.45
N PHE A 164 -4.36 27.15 21.78
CA PHE A 164 -3.03 27.33 22.37
C PHE A 164 -2.11 28.10 21.42
N SER A 165 -2.07 27.73 20.14
CA SER A 165 -1.29 28.46 19.12
C SER A 165 -1.73 29.93 19.00
N TYR A 166 -3.04 30.20 19.03
CA TYR A 166 -3.59 31.56 18.99
C TYR A 166 -3.13 32.41 20.17
N GLN A 167 -3.17 31.84 21.38
CA GLN A 167 -2.72 32.53 22.60
C GLN A 167 -1.20 32.77 22.60
N HIS A 168 -0.40 31.76 22.22
CA HIS A 168 1.06 31.88 22.15
C HIS A 168 1.50 33.00 21.19
N ASN A 169 0.76 33.19 20.10
CA ASN A 169 1.02 34.24 19.13
C ASN A 169 0.55 35.63 19.59
N ASN A 170 0.00 35.77 20.80
CA ASN A 170 -0.54 37.02 21.36
C ASN A 170 -1.57 37.67 20.43
N CYS A 171 -2.41 36.84 19.81
CA CYS A 171 -3.46 37.31 18.92
C CYS A 171 -4.53 38.14 19.67
N PRO A 172 -5.18 39.09 18.99
CA PRO A 172 -6.26 39.90 19.58
C PRO A 172 -7.44 39.06 20.09
N PRO A 173 -8.28 39.61 20.99
CA PRO A 173 -9.44 38.90 21.52
C PRO A 173 -10.49 38.57 20.45
N ASP A 174 -10.47 39.25 19.30
CA ASP A 174 -11.34 38.97 18.16
C ASP A 174 -10.51 38.48 16.98
N GLY A 175 -11.01 37.46 16.28
CA GLY A 175 -10.33 36.92 15.11
C GLY A 175 -11.02 35.69 14.54
N LEU A 176 -10.53 35.23 13.40
CA LEU A 176 -10.98 34.00 12.77
C LEU A 176 -9.81 33.03 12.64
N ILE A 177 -9.84 31.93 13.40
CA ILE A 177 -8.82 30.89 13.31
C ILE A 177 -9.15 29.97 12.14
N VAL A 178 -8.17 29.70 11.30
CA VAL A 178 -8.21 28.69 10.25
C VAL A 178 -7.09 27.68 10.55
N SER A 179 -7.47 26.59 11.21
CA SER A 179 -6.55 25.52 11.63
C SER A 179 -6.56 24.39 10.61
N ILE A 180 -5.49 24.25 9.84
CA ILE A 180 -5.35 23.21 8.80
C ILE A 180 -4.48 22.07 9.33
N GLY A 181 -5.14 21.04 9.87
CA GLY A 181 -4.50 19.87 10.44
C GLY A 181 -4.16 18.78 9.41
N TYR A 182 -3.85 17.58 9.92
CA TYR A 182 -3.52 16.43 9.10
C TYR A 182 -4.75 15.76 8.49
N HIS A 183 -5.81 15.53 9.28
CA HIS A 183 -7.04 14.92 8.74
C HIS A 183 -8.16 15.94 8.45
N THR A 184 -8.19 17.03 9.19
CA THR A 184 -9.32 17.96 9.22
C THR A 184 -8.84 19.41 9.22
N THR A 185 -9.71 20.29 8.74
CA THR A 185 -9.53 21.75 8.79
C THR A 185 -10.65 22.36 9.61
N HIS A 186 -10.34 23.22 10.57
CA HIS A 186 -11.33 23.91 11.40
C HIS A 186 -11.29 25.41 11.14
N ILE A 187 -12.47 26.02 11.03
CA ILE A 187 -12.66 27.47 10.96
C ILE A 187 -13.42 27.86 12.22
N ILE A 188 -12.72 28.55 13.13
CA ILE A 188 -13.20 28.85 14.48
C ILE A 188 -13.23 30.36 14.68
N PRO A 189 -14.42 30.98 14.73
CA PRO A 189 -14.56 32.39 15.08
C PRO A 189 -14.29 32.61 16.57
N ILE A 190 -13.53 33.66 16.87
CA ILE A 190 -13.20 34.11 18.22
C ILE A 190 -13.77 35.52 18.38
N LEU A 191 -14.62 35.74 19.38
CA LEU A 191 -15.15 37.04 19.75
C LEU A 191 -15.02 37.25 21.26
N ASP A 192 -14.59 38.43 21.67
CA ASP A 192 -14.43 38.81 23.07
C ASP A 192 -13.56 37.80 23.86
N GLY A 193 -12.57 37.21 23.18
CA GLY A 193 -11.63 36.24 23.74
C GLY A 193 -12.19 34.82 23.89
N LYS A 194 -13.37 34.52 23.34
CA LYS A 194 -14.01 33.19 23.42
C LYS A 194 -14.28 32.61 22.05
N ALA A 195 -14.09 31.29 21.93
CA ALA A 195 -14.44 30.54 20.73
C ALA A 195 -15.95 30.32 20.63
N ASP A 196 -16.52 30.68 19.49
CA ASP A 196 -17.91 30.40 19.17
C ASP A 196 -18.03 29.04 18.50
N ALA A 197 -18.31 28.03 19.33
CA ALA A 197 -18.49 26.65 18.90
C ALA A 197 -19.72 26.42 18.01
N GLN A 198 -20.76 27.25 18.09
CA GLN A 198 -22.00 27.05 17.33
C GLN A 198 -21.79 27.38 15.84
N ASN A 199 -21.03 28.44 15.59
CA ASN A 199 -20.74 28.92 14.24
C ASN A 199 -19.42 28.41 13.68
N ALA A 200 -18.58 27.76 14.48
CA ALA A 200 -17.41 27.05 13.99
C ALA A 200 -17.78 25.96 12.97
N ARG A 201 -16.90 25.74 11.99
CA ARG A 201 -17.09 24.72 10.95
C ARG A 201 -15.85 23.84 10.81
N ARG A 202 -16.09 22.57 10.54
CA ARG A 202 -15.06 21.56 10.26
C ARG A 202 -15.22 21.08 8.84
N ILE A 203 -14.11 21.02 8.12
CA ILE A 203 -13.96 20.38 6.80
C ILE A 203 -13.14 19.11 7.02
N ASN A 204 -13.56 18.01 6.40
CA ASN A 204 -12.90 16.71 6.46
C ASN A 204 -11.81 16.56 5.39
N VAL A 205 -11.06 17.62 5.16
CA VAL A 205 -9.91 17.66 4.27
C VAL A 205 -8.74 18.24 5.05
N GLY A 206 -7.55 17.67 4.84
CA GLY A 206 -6.30 18.05 5.51
C GLY A 206 -5.10 17.41 4.81
N GLY A 207 -3.92 17.50 5.42
CA GLY A 207 -2.66 16.98 4.86
C GLY A 207 -2.69 15.50 4.40
N TYR A 208 -3.36 14.61 5.12
CA TYR A 208 -3.54 13.21 4.75
C TYR A 208 -4.28 13.08 3.41
N HIS A 209 -5.35 13.84 3.21
CA HIS A 209 -6.14 13.79 1.99
C HIS A 209 -5.37 14.34 0.79
N ILE A 210 -4.61 15.42 0.99
CA ILE A 210 -3.70 16.00 -0.01
C ILE A 210 -2.65 14.97 -0.44
N THR A 211 -2.00 14.35 0.54
CA THR A 211 -0.96 13.33 0.33
C THR A 211 -1.52 12.09 -0.35
N SER A 212 -2.67 11.59 0.12
CA SER A 212 -3.35 10.43 -0.46
C SER A 212 -3.79 10.69 -1.91
N TYR A 213 -4.21 11.92 -2.22
CA TYR A 213 -4.56 12.30 -3.57
C TYR A 213 -3.34 12.36 -4.49
N MET A 214 -2.24 12.99 -4.06
CA MET A 214 -0.96 12.97 -4.77
C MET A 214 -0.48 11.55 -5.06
N HIS A 215 -0.51 10.69 -4.04
CA HIS A 215 -0.17 9.28 -4.14
C HIS A 215 -0.99 8.56 -5.22
N LYS A 216 -2.32 8.73 -5.22
CA LYS A 216 -3.21 8.13 -6.23
C LYS A 216 -2.99 8.70 -7.62
N LEU A 217 -2.79 10.02 -7.75
CA LEU A 217 -2.51 10.66 -9.05
C LEU A 217 -1.23 10.09 -9.68
N LEU A 218 -0.16 9.96 -8.90
CA LEU A 218 1.10 9.40 -9.37
C LEU A 218 0.97 7.92 -9.73
N GLN A 219 0.26 7.11 -8.94
CA GLN A 219 0.01 5.71 -9.25
C GLN A 219 -0.77 5.52 -10.56
N LEU A 220 -1.77 6.37 -10.80
CA LEU A 220 -2.55 6.35 -12.05
C LEU A 220 -1.71 6.79 -13.25
N LYS A 221 -0.84 7.79 -13.07
CA LYS A 221 0.08 8.27 -14.11
C LYS A 221 1.19 7.28 -14.43
N TYR A 222 1.66 6.53 -13.43
CA TYR A 222 2.77 5.56 -13.54
C TYR A 222 2.38 4.18 -13.00
N PRO A 223 1.50 3.41 -13.69
CA PRO A 223 1.05 2.11 -13.23
C PRO A 223 2.16 1.08 -13.00
N VAL A 224 3.26 1.18 -13.75
CA VAL A 224 4.41 0.28 -13.63
C VAL A 224 5.16 0.48 -12.30
N HIS A 225 5.10 1.68 -11.73
CA HIS A 225 5.82 2.04 -10.51
C HIS A 225 4.93 2.08 -9.26
N VAL A 226 3.70 1.55 -9.32
CA VAL A 226 2.73 1.57 -8.21
C VAL A 226 3.34 1.09 -6.88
N ASN A 227 4.21 0.09 -6.90
CA ASN A 227 4.86 -0.42 -5.69
C ASN A 227 5.90 0.53 -5.11
N ALA A 228 6.57 1.32 -5.96
CA ALA A 228 7.61 2.27 -5.59
C ALA A 228 7.03 3.65 -5.24
N ILE A 229 5.83 3.98 -5.72
CA ILE A 229 5.12 5.19 -5.34
C ILE A 229 4.33 4.88 -4.06
N THR A 230 4.88 5.29 -2.92
CA THR A 230 4.29 5.02 -1.60
C THR A 230 3.78 6.30 -0.97
N LEU A 231 2.96 6.16 0.09
CA LEU A 231 2.33 7.31 0.75
C LEU A 231 3.37 8.24 1.40
N SER A 232 4.43 7.69 2.00
CA SER A 232 5.54 8.43 2.61
C SER A 232 6.34 9.24 1.58
N ARG A 233 6.58 8.67 0.39
CA ARG A 233 7.25 9.36 -0.71
C ARG A 233 6.38 10.44 -1.30
N ALA A 234 5.09 10.18 -1.46
CA ALA A 234 4.13 11.21 -1.86
C ALA A 234 4.06 12.34 -0.81
N GLU A 235 4.14 12.03 0.47
CA GLU A 235 4.22 13.00 1.57
C GLU A 235 5.46 13.89 1.46
N GLU A 236 6.64 13.30 1.21
CA GLU A 236 7.88 14.04 0.99
C GLU A 236 7.75 15.02 -0.20
N LEU A 237 7.19 14.56 -1.33
CA LEU A 237 6.93 15.41 -2.49
C LEU A 237 5.93 16.54 -2.20
N ILE A 238 4.94 16.29 -1.35
CA ILE A 238 3.99 17.32 -0.92
C ILE A 238 4.68 18.36 -0.06
N HIS A 239 5.46 17.96 0.93
CA HIS A 239 6.09 18.90 1.86
C HIS A 239 7.20 19.74 1.22
N GLU A 240 8.00 19.16 0.30
CA GLU A 240 9.18 19.84 -0.24
C GLU A 240 8.94 20.54 -1.57
N HIS A 241 7.98 20.07 -2.37
CA HIS A 241 7.87 20.47 -3.77
C HIS A 241 6.49 20.96 -4.20
N SER A 242 5.51 20.97 -3.31
CA SER A 242 4.14 21.40 -3.64
C SER A 242 3.85 22.81 -3.14
N MET A 243 2.93 23.50 -3.82
CA MET A 243 2.55 24.87 -3.51
C MET A 243 1.09 25.14 -3.88
N ILE A 244 0.53 26.19 -3.31
CA ILE A 244 -0.84 26.62 -3.62
C ILE A 244 -0.76 27.77 -4.63
N ALA A 245 -1.36 27.56 -5.80
CA ALA A 245 -1.45 28.59 -6.81
C ALA A 245 -2.33 29.74 -6.32
N LEU A 246 -1.93 30.98 -6.66
CA LEU A 246 -2.80 32.14 -6.50
C LEU A 246 -4.04 31.91 -7.36
N ASN A 247 -3.95 32.02 -8.69
CA ASN A 247 -5.05 31.64 -9.59
C ASN A 247 -4.80 30.25 -10.17
N TYR A 248 -5.56 29.27 -9.68
CA TYR A 248 -5.41 27.87 -10.10
C TYR A 248 -5.67 27.65 -11.59
N GLN A 249 -6.69 28.30 -12.17
CA GLN A 249 -7.04 28.11 -13.58
C GLN A 249 -6.00 28.74 -14.53
N GLU A 250 -5.55 29.96 -14.21
CA GLU A 250 -4.50 30.63 -14.98
C GLU A 250 -3.18 29.86 -14.89
N GLU A 251 -2.83 29.38 -13.69
CA GLU A 251 -1.62 28.60 -13.50
C GLU A 251 -1.68 27.29 -14.29
N LEU A 252 -2.80 26.56 -14.22
CA LEU A 252 -3.00 25.33 -15.00
C LEU A 252 -2.89 25.56 -16.51
N SER A 253 -3.31 26.71 -17.00
CA SER A 253 -3.23 27.06 -18.43
C SER A 253 -1.77 27.20 -18.91
N LYS A 254 -0.84 27.61 -18.03
CA LYS A 254 0.59 27.70 -18.37
C LYS A 254 1.22 26.33 -18.58
N TRP A 255 0.74 25.29 -17.89
CA TRP A 255 1.25 23.92 -18.04
C TRP A 255 0.93 23.27 -19.39
N ALA A 256 0.11 23.92 -20.23
CA ALA A 256 -0.09 23.51 -21.62
C ALA A 256 1.06 23.95 -22.54
N ASP A 257 1.87 24.93 -22.13
CA ASP A 257 3.03 25.40 -22.87
C ASP A 257 4.22 24.47 -22.66
N VAL A 258 4.90 24.10 -23.76
CA VAL A 258 5.98 23.11 -23.74
C VAL A 258 7.22 23.66 -23.02
N ASP A 259 7.57 24.92 -23.27
CA ASP A 259 8.73 25.55 -22.63
C ASP A 259 8.51 25.70 -21.12
N TYR A 260 7.28 26.07 -20.73
CA TYR A 260 6.89 26.09 -19.33
C TYR A 260 6.93 24.70 -18.69
N TYR A 261 6.42 23.68 -19.38
CA TYR A 261 6.46 22.31 -18.88
C TYR A 261 7.89 21.84 -18.65
N ASP A 262 8.79 21.97 -19.63
CA ASP A 262 10.16 21.48 -19.55
C ASP A 262 10.98 22.19 -18.47
N THR A 263 10.65 23.45 -18.16
CA THR A 263 11.32 24.23 -17.11
C THR A 263 10.75 23.97 -15.71
N GLN A 264 9.47 23.65 -15.57
CA GLN A 264 8.79 23.51 -14.27
C GLN A 264 8.59 22.06 -13.83
N VAL A 265 8.68 21.09 -14.75
CA VAL A 265 8.51 19.68 -14.42
C VAL A 265 9.63 19.19 -13.53
N LEU A 266 9.25 18.53 -12.44
CA LEU A 266 10.17 17.98 -11.46
C LEU A 266 10.42 16.51 -11.79
N ARG A 267 11.67 16.13 -11.99
CA ARG A 267 12.05 14.75 -12.29
C ARG A 267 12.55 14.07 -11.03
N VAL A 268 11.81 13.08 -10.55
CA VAL A 268 12.14 12.32 -9.34
C VAL A 268 12.70 10.97 -9.75
N GLN A 269 13.88 10.63 -9.25
CA GLN A 269 14.44 9.29 -9.40
C GLN A 269 13.84 8.36 -8.35
N LEU A 270 13.21 7.29 -8.80
CA LEU A 270 12.80 6.20 -7.92
C LEU A 270 13.98 5.28 -7.61
N PRO A 271 13.96 4.60 -6.45
CA PRO A 271 14.94 3.56 -6.15
C PRO A 271 14.89 2.50 -7.24
N TYR A 272 16.03 2.29 -7.87
CA TYR A 272 16.23 1.27 -8.87
C TYR A 272 17.45 0.45 -8.49
N ILE A 273 17.25 -0.86 -8.38
CA ILE A 273 18.38 -1.79 -8.32
C ILE A 273 18.73 -2.06 -9.77
N ALA A 274 19.84 -1.47 -10.23
CA ALA A 274 20.43 -1.88 -11.50
C ALA A 274 20.56 -3.40 -11.45
N PRO A 275 20.00 -4.15 -12.43
CA PRO A 275 20.26 -5.57 -12.50
C PRO A 275 21.77 -5.67 -12.50
N ALA A 276 22.31 -6.32 -11.46
CA ALA A 276 23.73 -6.58 -11.43
C ALA A 276 24.03 -7.15 -12.81
N THR A 277 24.93 -6.52 -13.55
CA THR A 277 25.55 -7.11 -14.71
C THR A 277 26.33 -8.32 -14.19
N ALA A 278 25.61 -9.39 -13.87
CA ALA A 278 26.13 -10.72 -14.04
C ALA A 278 26.66 -10.70 -15.47
N PRO A 279 27.93 -11.04 -15.72
CA PRO A 279 28.41 -11.19 -17.09
C PRO A 279 27.37 -12.08 -17.77
N GLY A 280 26.60 -11.49 -18.68
CA GLY A 280 25.49 -12.18 -19.30
C GLY A 280 26.07 -13.47 -19.82
N LEU A 281 25.51 -14.61 -19.39
CA LEU A 281 25.95 -15.89 -19.93
C LEU A 281 25.96 -15.71 -21.45
N THR A 282 27.10 -15.99 -22.09
CA THR A 282 27.20 -15.90 -23.55
C THR A 282 26.07 -16.71 -24.17
N LEU A 283 25.65 -16.38 -25.40
CA LEU A 283 24.56 -17.10 -26.09
C LEU A 283 24.77 -18.63 -26.04
N GLU A 284 26.03 -19.04 -26.04
CA GLU A 284 26.50 -20.41 -25.87
C GLU A 284 26.22 -20.99 -24.48
N GLN A 285 26.54 -20.26 -23.41
CA GLN A 285 26.27 -20.67 -22.03
C GLN A 285 24.76 -20.71 -21.71
N GLN A 286 23.95 -19.84 -22.31
CA GLN A 286 22.48 -19.90 -22.18
C GLN A 286 21.89 -21.12 -22.89
N LYS A 287 22.37 -21.41 -24.11
CA LYS A 287 22.01 -22.62 -24.86
C LYS A 287 22.41 -23.89 -24.11
N GLU A 288 23.58 -23.89 -23.50
CA GLU A 288 24.08 -25.01 -22.70
C GLU A 288 23.23 -25.24 -21.45
N ARG A 289 22.87 -24.17 -20.72
CA ARG A 289 22.00 -24.27 -19.54
C ARG A 289 20.59 -24.74 -19.90
N LYS A 290 20.03 -24.30 -21.03
CA LYS A 290 18.71 -24.74 -21.53
C LYS A 290 18.76 -26.22 -21.97
N ARG A 291 19.87 -26.65 -22.59
CA ARG A 291 20.14 -28.07 -22.92
C ARG A 291 20.27 -28.93 -21.65
N GLU A 292 20.97 -28.45 -20.64
CA GLU A 292 21.14 -29.17 -19.37
C GLU A 292 19.79 -29.30 -18.63
N LEU A 293 18.98 -28.24 -18.62
CA LEU A 293 17.64 -28.26 -18.03
C LEU A 293 16.72 -29.25 -18.77
N ALA A 294 16.76 -29.25 -20.11
CA ALA A 294 15.99 -30.19 -20.93
C ALA A 294 16.44 -31.65 -20.68
N ARG A 295 17.75 -31.89 -20.54
CA ARG A 295 18.31 -33.21 -20.22
C ARG A 295 17.85 -33.70 -18.85
N ARG A 296 17.89 -32.85 -17.82
CA ARG A 296 17.36 -33.18 -16.48
C ARG A 296 15.86 -33.47 -16.50
N LEU A 297 15.09 -32.73 -17.30
CA LEU A 297 13.65 -32.97 -17.44
C LEU A 297 13.36 -34.33 -18.12
N MET A 298 14.13 -34.67 -19.15
CA MET A 298 14.06 -35.98 -19.82
C MET A 298 14.42 -37.12 -18.85
N GLU A 299 15.48 -36.95 -18.07
CA GLU A 299 15.94 -37.93 -17.06
C GLU A 299 14.88 -38.14 -15.96
N ILE A 300 14.25 -37.08 -15.45
CA ILE A 300 13.15 -37.17 -14.48
C ILE A 300 11.96 -37.93 -15.08
N ASN A 301 11.60 -37.67 -16.33
CA ASN A 301 10.49 -38.34 -17.00
C ASN A 301 10.82 -39.81 -17.34
N ALA A 302 12.07 -40.13 -17.69
CA ALA A 302 12.54 -41.50 -17.87
C ALA A 302 12.45 -42.28 -16.54
N ARG A 303 12.97 -41.71 -15.45
CA ARG A 303 12.92 -42.33 -14.12
C ARG A 303 11.48 -42.59 -13.65
N LYS A 304 10.56 -41.65 -13.84
CA LYS A 304 9.14 -41.85 -13.53
C LYS A 304 8.49 -42.98 -14.33
N ARG A 305 8.88 -43.17 -15.60
CA ARG A 305 8.38 -44.27 -16.43
C ARG A 305 8.90 -45.62 -15.95
N GLU A 306 10.16 -45.68 -15.52
CA GLU A 306 10.76 -46.88 -14.93
C GLU A 306 10.16 -47.21 -13.56
N GLU A 307 9.98 -46.22 -12.68
CA GLU A 307 9.31 -46.39 -11.37
C GLU A 307 7.89 -46.97 -11.55
N ARG A 308 7.11 -46.42 -12.49
CA ARG A 308 5.76 -46.91 -12.78
C ARG A 308 5.73 -48.33 -13.38
N LEU A 309 6.72 -48.67 -14.20
CA LEU A 309 6.86 -50.04 -14.71
C LEU A 309 7.19 -51.01 -13.57
N ALA A 310 8.07 -50.63 -12.64
CA ALA A 310 8.42 -51.44 -11.49
C ALA A 310 7.22 -51.68 -10.55
N GLU A 311 6.40 -50.66 -10.29
CA GLU A 311 5.16 -50.80 -9.52
C GLU A 311 4.16 -51.75 -10.20
N ASP A 312 3.96 -51.61 -11.52
CA ASP A 312 3.07 -52.49 -12.29
C ASP A 312 3.61 -53.95 -12.33
N GLU A 313 4.94 -54.15 -12.41
CA GLU A 313 5.59 -55.48 -12.35
C GLU A 313 5.49 -56.11 -10.94
N GLU A 314 5.63 -55.32 -9.87
CA GLU A 314 5.47 -55.80 -8.49
C GLU A 314 4.02 -56.22 -8.21
N GLN A 315 3.04 -55.41 -8.62
CA GLN A 315 1.62 -55.77 -8.51
C GLN A 315 1.30 -57.04 -9.31
N LEU A 316 1.89 -57.20 -10.49
CA LEU A 316 1.71 -58.41 -11.28
C LEU A 316 2.28 -59.65 -10.56
N ASN A 317 3.46 -59.55 -9.98
CA ASN A 317 4.05 -60.64 -9.20
C ASN A 317 3.21 -60.99 -7.97
N GLN A 318 2.63 -60.01 -7.28
CA GLN A 318 1.73 -60.26 -6.16
C GLN A 318 0.46 -61.00 -6.60
N LEU A 319 -0.14 -60.63 -7.73
CA LEU A 319 -1.32 -61.32 -8.26
C LEU A 319 -0.99 -62.73 -8.78
N LEU A 320 0.18 -62.94 -9.37
CA LEU A 320 0.66 -64.26 -9.77
C LEU A 320 0.92 -65.15 -8.54
N ALA A 321 1.47 -64.61 -7.45
CA ALA A 321 1.62 -65.35 -6.20
C ALA A 321 0.26 -65.77 -5.61
N VAL A 322 -0.77 -64.94 -5.74
CA VAL A 322 -2.15 -65.31 -5.37
C VAL A 322 -2.68 -66.43 -6.28
N GLN A 323 -2.32 -66.43 -7.56
CA GLN A 323 -2.67 -67.53 -8.47
C GLN A 323 -1.94 -68.84 -8.09
N ASP A 324 -0.68 -68.77 -7.67
CA ASP A 324 0.11 -69.94 -7.25
C ASP A 324 -0.49 -70.60 -5.99
N LEU A 325 -1.02 -69.82 -5.03
CA LEU A 325 -1.74 -70.36 -3.85
C LEU A 325 -2.92 -71.25 -4.23
N LEU A 326 -3.60 -70.93 -5.34
CA LEU A 326 -4.67 -71.78 -5.88
C LEU A 326 -4.13 -73.07 -6.49
N GLU A 327 -2.99 -73.02 -7.18
CA GLU A 327 -2.35 -74.19 -7.79
C GLU A 327 -1.77 -75.15 -6.73
N GLU A 328 -1.29 -74.61 -5.60
CA GLU A 328 -0.77 -75.37 -4.46
C GLU A 328 -1.87 -75.94 -3.55
N GLY A 329 -3.13 -75.51 -3.73
CA GLY A 329 -4.31 -76.04 -3.04
C GLY A 329 -4.65 -75.37 -1.71
N GLU A 330 -4.09 -74.19 -1.43
CA GLU A 330 -4.29 -73.42 -0.20
C GLU A 330 -5.50 -72.49 -0.30
N LEU A 331 -6.70 -73.09 -0.31
CA LEU A 331 -7.97 -72.41 -0.61
C LEU A 331 -8.37 -71.32 0.40
N ASP A 332 -8.04 -71.49 1.69
CA ASP A 332 -8.40 -70.52 2.74
C ASP A 332 -7.60 -69.21 2.61
N GLU A 333 -6.31 -69.31 2.28
CA GLU A 333 -5.42 -68.15 2.07
C GLU A 333 -5.74 -67.45 0.74
N PHE A 334 -6.08 -68.23 -0.29
CA PHE A 334 -6.56 -67.73 -1.58
C PHE A 334 -7.84 -66.88 -1.46
N ASP A 335 -8.84 -67.37 -0.73
CA ASP A 335 -10.11 -66.65 -0.52
C ASP A 335 -9.92 -65.36 0.30
N GLN A 336 -8.96 -65.35 1.23
CA GLN A 336 -8.60 -64.17 1.99
C GLN A 336 -7.87 -63.14 1.11
N ALA A 337 -6.97 -63.59 0.23
CA ALA A 337 -6.28 -62.74 -0.74
C ALA A 337 -7.25 -62.13 -1.76
N LEU A 338 -8.20 -62.89 -2.32
CA LEU A 338 -9.22 -62.38 -3.24
C LEU A 338 -10.05 -61.24 -2.63
N LYS A 339 -10.44 -61.37 -1.35
CA LYS A 339 -11.16 -60.32 -0.63
C LYS A 339 -10.33 -59.04 -0.47
N SER A 340 -9.02 -59.17 -0.23
CA SER A 340 -8.13 -58.00 -0.10
C SER A 340 -8.02 -57.20 -1.39
N TYR A 341 -8.02 -57.88 -2.55
CA TYR A 341 -8.03 -57.25 -3.87
C TYR A 341 -9.45 -56.92 -4.39
N SER A 342 -10.49 -57.11 -3.58
CA SER A 342 -11.90 -56.89 -3.95
C SER A 342 -12.36 -57.70 -5.18
N LEU A 343 -11.82 -58.89 -5.37
CA LEU A 343 -12.14 -59.79 -6.47
C LEU A 343 -13.17 -60.84 -6.03
N ALA A 344 -14.16 -61.13 -6.88
CA ALA A 344 -15.30 -61.98 -6.53
C ALA A 344 -15.10 -63.46 -6.90
N ASN A 345 -14.25 -63.74 -7.89
CA ASN A 345 -13.99 -65.10 -8.38
C ASN A 345 -12.61 -65.18 -9.08
N GLU A 346 -12.13 -66.40 -9.29
CA GLU A 346 -10.88 -66.72 -9.99
C GLU A 346 -10.81 -66.13 -11.41
N ALA A 347 -11.94 -66.07 -12.13
CA ALA A 347 -11.96 -65.53 -13.49
C ALA A 347 -11.65 -64.01 -13.51
N ASP A 348 -12.04 -63.28 -12.47
CA ASP A 348 -11.72 -61.87 -12.31
C ASP A 348 -10.22 -61.65 -11.98
N LEU A 349 -9.62 -62.55 -11.19
CA LEU A 349 -8.17 -62.57 -10.94
C LEU A 349 -7.37 -62.79 -12.23
N ILE A 350 -7.73 -63.83 -13.01
CA ILE A 350 -7.09 -64.13 -14.29
C ILE A 350 -7.23 -62.96 -15.27
N LYS A 351 -8.39 -62.29 -15.30
CA LYS A 351 -8.62 -61.12 -16.15
C LYS A 351 -7.74 -59.94 -15.73
N MET A 352 -7.57 -59.71 -14.43
CA MET A 352 -6.71 -58.65 -13.91
C MET A 352 -5.24 -58.90 -14.22
N ILE A 353 -4.76 -60.14 -14.04
CA ILE A 353 -3.41 -60.58 -14.41
C ILE A 353 -3.15 -60.34 -15.90
N ASN A 354 -4.04 -60.79 -16.79
CA ASN A 354 -3.88 -60.60 -18.23
C ASN A 354 -3.86 -59.12 -18.66
N ASN A 355 -4.71 -58.29 -18.03
CA ASN A 355 -4.72 -56.85 -18.31
C ASN A 355 -3.43 -56.17 -17.84
N LEU A 356 -2.94 -56.55 -16.66
CA LEU A 356 -1.72 -55.98 -16.10
C LEU A 356 -0.48 -56.45 -16.87
N GLN A 357 -0.42 -57.72 -17.29
CA GLN A 357 0.60 -58.24 -18.21
C GLN A 357 0.64 -57.46 -19.53
N ALA A 358 -0.52 -57.21 -20.14
CA ALA A 358 -0.59 -56.42 -21.37
C ALA A 358 -0.16 -54.96 -21.17
N LYS A 359 -0.43 -54.39 -19.99
CA LYS A 359 -0.02 -53.03 -19.61
C LYS A 359 1.50 -52.95 -19.41
N VAL A 360 2.09 -53.87 -18.66
CA VAL A 360 3.54 -54.00 -18.44
C VAL A 360 4.27 -54.12 -19.78
N GLU A 361 3.80 -54.98 -20.68
CA GLU A 361 4.43 -55.19 -21.99
C GLU A 361 4.37 -53.93 -22.87
N ARG A 362 3.23 -53.22 -22.89
CA ARG A 362 3.11 -51.94 -23.61
C ARG A 362 4.03 -50.86 -23.03
N THR A 363 4.13 -50.77 -21.71
CA THR A 363 5.00 -49.80 -21.04
C THR A 363 6.48 -50.11 -21.30
N ARG A 364 6.87 -51.39 -21.25
CA ARG A 364 8.22 -51.85 -21.61
C ARG A 364 8.57 -51.51 -23.06
N GLN A 365 7.66 -51.75 -24.00
CA GLN A 365 7.86 -51.38 -25.42
C GLN A 365 7.99 -49.86 -25.61
N LYS A 366 7.23 -49.04 -24.87
CA LYS A 366 7.35 -47.57 -24.90
C LYS A 366 8.69 -47.08 -24.35
N ILE A 367 9.22 -47.69 -23.29
CA ILE A 367 10.54 -47.35 -22.73
C ILE A 367 11.64 -47.68 -23.73
N VAL A 368 11.58 -48.86 -24.37
CA VAL A 368 12.55 -49.24 -25.42
C VAL A 368 12.49 -48.29 -26.62
N ALA A 369 11.29 -47.91 -27.07
CA ALA A 369 11.12 -46.96 -28.16
C ALA A 369 11.62 -45.54 -27.80
N ALA A 370 11.41 -45.09 -26.57
CA ALA A 370 11.90 -43.80 -26.08
C ALA A 370 13.44 -43.77 -25.97
N ASN A 371 14.06 -44.83 -25.41
CA ASN A 371 15.52 -44.94 -25.31
C ASN A 371 16.18 -45.01 -26.70
N SER A 372 15.52 -45.65 -27.67
CA SER A 372 15.98 -45.70 -29.07
C SER A 372 15.89 -44.33 -29.78
N GLN A 373 14.91 -43.50 -29.41
CA GLN A 373 14.81 -42.12 -29.90
C GLN A 373 15.83 -41.20 -29.23
N GLU A 374 16.13 -41.42 -27.94
CA GLU A 374 17.14 -40.67 -27.19
C GLU A 374 18.57 -40.91 -27.72
N GLU A 375 18.91 -42.14 -28.12
CA GLU A 375 20.22 -42.44 -28.77
C GLU A 375 20.37 -41.75 -30.14
N ASN A 376 19.29 -41.62 -30.92
CA ASN A 376 19.33 -40.94 -32.22
C ASN A 376 19.50 -39.41 -32.09
N ILE A 377 18.95 -38.79 -31.04
CA ILE A 377 19.08 -37.35 -30.77
C ILE A 377 20.51 -37.00 -30.35
N ILE A 378 21.25 -37.92 -29.73
CA ILE A 378 22.63 -37.70 -29.28
C ILE A 378 23.64 -37.82 -30.45
N MET A 379 23.32 -38.55 -31.52
CA MET A 379 24.22 -38.77 -32.66
C MET A 379 24.11 -37.71 -33.77
N GLU A 380 22.98 -37.00 -33.91
CA GLU A 380 22.78 -35.95 -34.92
C GLU A 380 22.78 -34.52 -34.34
N GLU A 381 23.90 -34.04 -33.79
CA GLU A 381 24.09 -32.58 -33.65
C GLU A 381 25.56 -32.17 -33.56
N LYS A 382 26.38 -32.54 -34.54
CA LYS A 382 27.53 -31.68 -34.91
C LYS A 382 27.01 -30.64 -35.91
N PRO A 383 27.12 -29.33 -35.62
CA PRO A 383 26.73 -28.32 -36.58
C PRO A 383 27.64 -28.46 -37.80
N LYS A 384 27.08 -28.94 -38.92
CA LYS A 384 27.66 -28.66 -40.24
C LYS A 384 27.49 -27.16 -40.44
N ILE A 385 28.53 -26.41 -40.09
CA ILE A 385 28.69 -25.02 -40.52
C ILE A 385 28.55 -25.05 -42.04
N LYS A 386 27.40 -24.60 -42.57
CA LYS A 386 27.29 -24.25 -43.98
C LYS A 386 28.17 -23.02 -44.17
N SER A 387 29.41 -23.25 -44.60
CA SER A 387 30.39 -22.24 -44.98
C SER A 387 30.02 -21.52 -46.28
N SER A 388 28.77 -21.11 -46.44
CA SER A 388 28.31 -20.36 -47.59
C SER A 388 27.64 -19.09 -47.10
N LEU A 389 28.22 -17.97 -47.52
CA LEU A 389 27.82 -16.56 -47.32
C LEU A 389 28.75 -15.77 -46.37
N GLN A 390 30.06 -15.84 -46.61
CA GLN A 390 30.88 -14.64 -46.46
C GLN A 390 30.97 -14.00 -47.86
N PRO A 391 30.45 -12.78 -48.05
CA PRO A 391 30.46 -12.12 -49.36
C PRO A 391 31.89 -11.86 -49.83
N LYS A 392 32.15 -12.11 -51.12
CA LYS A 392 33.49 -11.97 -51.70
C LYS A 392 33.76 -10.57 -52.27
N ASP A 393 32.72 -9.76 -52.51
CA ASP A 393 32.79 -8.42 -53.10
C ASP A 393 31.79 -7.44 -52.44
N GLN A 394 32.03 -6.12 -52.56
CA GLN A 394 31.25 -5.06 -51.90
C GLN A 394 29.76 -5.02 -52.32
N GLN A 395 29.44 -5.30 -53.58
CA GLN A 395 28.05 -5.37 -54.06
C GLN A 395 27.28 -6.58 -53.47
N ASP A 396 27.99 -7.69 -53.24
CA ASP A 396 27.45 -8.93 -52.67
C ASP A 396 27.16 -8.75 -51.16
N PHE A 397 27.90 -7.85 -50.50
CA PHE A 397 27.70 -7.46 -49.11
C PHE A 397 26.44 -6.59 -48.93
N ASP A 398 26.21 -5.62 -49.81
CA ASP A 398 25.02 -4.76 -49.75
C ASP A 398 23.73 -5.56 -50.01
N GLU A 399 23.76 -6.50 -50.96
CA GLU A 399 22.64 -7.44 -51.19
C GLU A 399 22.41 -8.37 -49.99
N TRP A 400 23.48 -8.80 -49.32
CA TRP A 400 23.39 -9.62 -48.11
C TRP A 400 22.76 -8.85 -46.94
N ILE A 401 23.18 -7.61 -46.67
CA ILE A 401 22.59 -6.74 -45.64
C ILE A 401 21.12 -6.44 -45.94
N ALA A 402 20.77 -6.16 -47.20
CA ALA A 402 19.38 -6.00 -47.62
C ALA A 402 18.55 -7.29 -47.36
N GLY A 403 19.14 -8.45 -47.59
CA GLY A 403 18.54 -9.76 -47.27
C GLY A 403 18.33 -9.99 -45.77
N VAL A 404 19.25 -9.54 -44.91
CA VAL A 404 19.11 -9.60 -43.44
C VAL A 404 18.01 -8.64 -42.96
N ARG A 405 17.98 -7.39 -43.47
CA ARG A 405 16.91 -6.40 -43.18
C ARG A 405 15.53 -6.95 -43.55
N LYS A 406 15.41 -7.59 -44.72
CA LYS A 406 14.15 -8.21 -45.18
C LYS A 406 13.69 -9.34 -44.26
N LYS A 407 14.59 -10.24 -43.87
CA LYS A 407 14.27 -11.35 -42.94
C LYS A 407 13.83 -10.83 -41.56
N ARG A 408 14.47 -9.77 -41.06
CA ARG A 408 14.07 -9.09 -39.82
C ARG A 408 12.66 -8.52 -39.94
N GLN A 409 12.37 -7.81 -41.02
CA GLN A 409 11.04 -7.23 -41.26
C GLN A 409 9.95 -8.30 -41.35
N GLU A 410 10.22 -9.42 -42.02
CA GLU A 410 9.27 -10.54 -42.12
C GLU A 410 8.93 -11.15 -40.75
N ILE A 411 9.87 -11.19 -39.80
CA ILE A 411 9.61 -11.66 -38.42
C ILE A 411 8.77 -10.63 -37.64
N LEU A 412 9.08 -9.34 -37.78
CA LEU A 412 8.32 -8.25 -37.14
C LEU A 412 6.87 -8.20 -37.65
N ASP A 413 6.66 -8.34 -38.96
CA ASP A 413 5.34 -8.37 -39.59
C ASP A 413 4.52 -9.59 -39.13
N LYS A 414 5.15 -10.76 -39.02
CA LYS A 414 4.52 -11.98 -38.47
C LYS A 414 4.08 -11.78 -37.02
N ARG A 415 4.91 -11.14 -36.19
CA ARG A 415 4.59 -10.82 -34.79
C ARG A 415 3.45 -9.83 -34.67
N MET A 416 3.47 -8.76 -35.47
CA MET A 416 2.38 -7.78 -35.52
C MET A 416 1.07 -8.43 -35.95
N ALA A 417 1.08 -9.26 -37.01
CA ALA A 417 -0.09 -9.99 -37.46
C ALA A 417 -0.62 -10.97 -36.39
N LYS A 418 0.26 -11.64 -35.64
CA LYS A 418 -0.11 -12.54 -34.54
C LYS A 418 -0.68 -11.79 -33.33
N ARG A 419 -0.12 -10.63 -32.99
CA ARG A 419 -0.63 -9.74 -31.93
C ARG A 419 -2.01 -9.18 -32.31
N GLN A 420 -2.19 -8.76 -33.56
CA GLN A 420 -3.47 -8.31 -34.11
C GLN A 420 -4.51 -9.43 -34.03
N ARG A 421 -4.18 -10.65 -34.50
CA ARG A 421 -5.06 -11.82 -34.37
C ARG A 421 -5.40 -12.14 -32.91
N ARG A 422 -4.44 -12.11 -31.99
CA ARG A 422 -4.69 -12.31 -30.55
C ARG A 422 -5.65 -11.24 -30.00
N GLN A 423 -5.49 -9.97 -30.37
CA GLN A 423 -6.40 -8.89 -29.96
C GLN A 423 -7.79 -9.03 -30.57
N ASP A 424 -7.90 -9.42 -31.84
CA ASP A 424 -9.18 -9.64 -32.51
C ASP A 424 -9.91 -10.88 -31.97
N MET A 425 -9.17 -11.92 -31.58
CA MET A 425 -9.71 -13.10 -30.88
C MET A 425 -10.14 -12.76 -29.44
N ALA A 426 -9.41 -11.87 -28.75
CA ALA A 426 -9.77 -11.40 -27.40
C ALA A 426 -11.04 -10.52 -27.40
N LYS A 427 -11.29 -9.77 -28.48
CA LYS A 427 -12.52 -8.97 -28.65
C LYS A 427 -13.75 -9.83 -28.96
N ARG A 428 -13.59 -11.02 -29.56
CA ARG A 428 -14.66 -12.00 -29.87
C ARG A 428 -14.90 -12.99 -28.74
N ARG A 429 -15.05 -12.49 -27.50
CA ARG A 429 -14.89 -13.25 -26.25
C ARG A 429 -16.00 -14.26 -25.89
N THR A 430 -16.75 -14.79 -26.85
CA THR A 430 -17.77 -15.82 -26.59
C THR A 430 -17.62 -17.07 -27.46
N ALA A 431 -17.30 -16.96 -28.75
CA ALA A 431 -17.25 -18.14 -29.63
C ALA A 431 -16.08 -19.08 -29.33
N ALA A 432 -14.85 -18.56 -29.21
CA ALA A 432 -13.66 -19.40 -28.96
C ALA A 432 -13.63 -19.98 -27.54
N ALA A 433 -14.20 -19.27 -26.56
CA ALA A 433 -14.36 -19.78 -25.19
C ALA A 433 -15.45 -20.86 -25.12
N GLN A 434 -16.56 -20.68 -25.85
CA GLN A 434 -17.62 -21.69 -25.98
C GLN A 434 -17.15 -22.91 -26.76
N GLU A 435 -16.30 -22.75 -27.76
CA GLU A 435 -15.76 -23.86 -28.55
C GLU A 435 -14.72 -24.66 -27.75
N ARG A 436 -13.91 -23.98 -26.93
CA ARG A 436 -13.05 -24.61 -25.91
C ARG A 436 -13.86 -25.35 -24.85
N MET A 437 -14.91 -24.74 -24.29
CA MET A 437 -15.81 -25.43 -23.34
C MET A 437 -16.56 -26.59 -23.98
N ARG A 438 -16.96 -26.48 -25.25
CA ARG A 438 -17.64 -27.55 -25.98
C ARG A 438 -16.71 -28.74 -26.25
N LEU A 439 -15.44 -28.48 -26.60
CA LEU A 439 -14.41 -29.52 -26.76
C LEU A 439 -14.09 -30.21 -25.43
N ILE A 440 -13.90 -29.44 -24.35
CA ILE A 440 -13.67 -29.96 -23.00
C ILE A 440 -14.89 -30.77 -22.51
N SER A 441 -16.11 -30.28 -22.74
CA SER A 441 -17.36 -30.97 -22.36
C SER A 441 -17.65 -32.22 -23.20
N GLN A 442 -17.31 -32.23 -24.50
CA GLN A 442 -17.43 -33.44 -25.34
C GLN A 442 -16.41 -34.52 -24.98
N LEU A 443 -15.20 -34.14 -24.53
CA LEU A 443 -14.18 -35.06 -24.05
C LEU A 443 -14.54 -35.63 -22.66
N ALA A 444 -15.06 -34.78 -21.76
CA ALA A 444 -15.54 -35.21 -20.43
C ALA A 444 -16.78 -36.12 -20.49
N LYS A 445 -17.60 -36.04 -21.54
CA LYS A 445 -18.81 -36.88 -21.70
C LYS A 445 -18.52 -38.33 -22.09
N LYS A 446 -17.29 -38.68 -22.47
CA LYS A 446 -16.98 -40.00 -23.03
C LYS A 446 -16.73 -41.08 -21.96
N GLU A 447 -16.53 -40.72 -20.70
CA GLU A 447 -16.40 -41.68 -19.59
C GLU A 447 -17.21 -41.20 -18.38
N LYS A 448 -18.36 -41.84 -18.12
CA LYS A 448 -19.09 -41.71 -16.85
C LYS A 448 -18.49 -42.71 -15.85
N ARG A 449 -17.31 -42.39 -15.30
CA ARG A 449 -16.82 -42.84 -13.98
C ARG A 449 -15.40 -42.31 -13.75
N ASP A 450 -15.25 -41.65 -12.62
CA ASP A 450 -14.04 -41.15 -11.93
C ASP A 450 -13.23 -40.01 -12.59
N ASP A 451 -13.02 -38.96 -11.78
CA ASP A 451 -12.34 -37.70 -12.09
C ASP A 451 -10.81 -37.85 -12.03
N ASP A 452 -10.25 -38.50 -13.04
CA ASP A 452 -8.81 -38.74 -13.18
C ASP A 452 -8.17 -37.91 -14.32
N PHE A 453 -8.79 -36.77 -14.66
CA PHE A 453 -8.36 -35.91 -15.76
C PHE A 453 -7.04 -35.19 -15.40
N GLY A 454 -5.96 -35.51 -16.11
CA GLY A 454 -4.60 -35.00 -15.84
C GLY A 454 -3.58 -36.06 -15.40
N MET A 455 -4.00 -37.29 -15.16
CA MET A 455 -3.11 -38.42 -14.82
C MET A 455 -2.67 -39.27 -16.03
N ARG A 456 -3.25 -39.03 -17.22
CA ARG A 456 -2.91 -39.73 -18.48
C ARG A 456 -2.07 -38.84 -19.39
N ASP A 457 -1.03 -39.40 -20.02
CA ASP A 457 -0.16 -38.68 -20.97
C ASP A 457 -0.93 -38.09 -22.16
N GLU A 458 -2.08 -38.68 -22.50
CA GLU A 458 -2.98 -38.25 -23.58
C GLU A 458 -3.66 -36.90 -23.26
N ASP A 459 -3.83 -36.55 -21.98
CA ASP A 459 -4.40 -35.27 -21.54
C ASP A 459 -3.42 -34.10 -21.79
N TRP A 460 -2.11 -34.38 -21.80
CA TRP A 460 -1.07 -33.40 -22.13
C TRP A 460 -1.00 -33.08 -23.63
N ASP A 461 -1.38 -34.03 -24.49
CA ASP A 461 -1.46 -33.78 -25.93
C ASP A 461 -2.64 -32.87 -26.27
N VAL A 462 -3.71 -32.87 -25.47
CA VAL A 462 -4.80 -31.87 -25.54
C VAL A 462 -4.27 -30.47 -25.20
N TYR A 463 -3.43 -30.33 -24.16
CA TYR A 463 -2.76 -29.06 -23.87
C TYR A 463 -1.82 -28.61 -24.98
N LYS A 464 -1.08 -29.51 -25.64
CA LYS A 464 -0.23 -29.16 -26.79
C LYS A 464 -1.06 -28.69 -27.98
N VAL A 465 -2.20 -29.32 -28.27
CA VAL A 465 -3.11 -28.90 -29.35
C VAL A 465 -3.73 -27.53 -29.05
N ILE A 466 -4.15 -27.29 -27.81
CA ILE A 466 -4.69 -25.98 -27.36
C ILE A 466 -3.61 -24.88 -27.36
N ASN A 467 -2.37 -25.19 -26.97
CA ASN A 467 -1.25 -24.23 -26.99
C ASN A 467 -0.67 -23.98 -28.39
N ARG A 468 -0.84 -24.91 -29.33
CA ARG A 468 -0.44 -24.71 -30.73
C ARG A 468 -1.27 -23.62 -31.41
N GLU A 469 -2.54 -23.50 -31.04
CA GLU A 469 -3.37 -22.33 -31.43
C GLU A 469 -3.13 -21.10 -30.54
N GLY A 470 -2.66 -21.30 -29.31
CA GLY A 470 -2.28 -20.24 -28.37
C GLY A 470 -1.01 -19.48 -28.76
N GLY A 471 -0.09 -20.10 -29.51
CA GLY A 471 1.02 -19.42 -30.19
C GLY A 471 2.22 -19.03 -29.32
N ASP A 472 2.46 -19.66 -28.16
CA ASP A 472 3.62 -19.29 -27.31
C ASP A 472 4.94 -19.97 -27.71
N SER A 473 4.92 -21.23 -28.16
CA SER A 473 6.15 -21.98 -28.48
C SER A 473 6.97 -21.36 -29.63
N ASP A 474 6.31 -20.82 -30.65
CA ASP A 474 6.99 -20.16 -31.78
C ASP A 474 7.55 -18.76 -31.42
N SER A 475 7.10 -18.13 -30.33
CA SER A 475 7.45 -16.74 -30.00
C SER A 475 8.89 -16.59 -29.50
N GLU A 476 9.42 -17.60 -28.81
CA GLU A 476 10.80 -17.63 -28.31
C GLU A 476 11.81 -17.85 -29.44
N LEU A 477 11.54 -18.80 -30.33
CA LEU A 477 12.41 -19.07 -31.50
C LEU A 477 12.44 -17.88 -32.47
N GLU A 478 11.31 -17.18 -32.61
CA GLU A 478 11.24 -15.92 -33.37
C GLU A 478 12.00 -14.79 -32.68
N GLN A 479 12.00 -14.72 -31.34
CA GLN A 479 12.80 -13.75 -30.58
C GLN A 479 14.29 -13.99 -30.77
N GLU A 480 14.72 -15.24 -30.69
CA GLU A 480 16.12 -15.62 -30.82
C GLU A 480 16.64 -15.29 -32.23
N LYS A 481 15.88 -15.66 -33.28
CA LYS A 481 16.22 -15.30 -34.66
C LYS A 481 16.21 -13.79 -34.89
N LEU A 482 15.32 -13.05 -34.24
CA LEU A 482 15.29 -11.58 -34.34
C LEU A 482 16.55 -10.97 -33.74
N LEU A 483 16.96 -11.42 -32.56
CA LEU A 483 18.19 -10.97 -31.89
C LEU A 483 19.44 -11.33 -32.70
N GLU A 484 19.51 -12.53 -33.27
CA GLU A 484 20.62 -12.93 -34.16
C GLU A 484 20.70 -12.03 -35.41
N LEU A 485 19.58 -11.69 -36.03
CA LEU A 485 19.55 -10.81 -37.20
C LEU A 485 19.90 -9.35 -36.84
N GLU A 486 19.47 -8.86 -35.68
CA GLU A 486 19.78 -7.51 -35.19
C GLU A 486 21.25 -7.36 -34.79
N ASP A 487 21.86 -8.39 -34.21
CA ASP A 487 23.29 -8.40 -33.88
C ASP A 487 24.16 -8.42 -35.14
N VAL A 488 23.74 -9.18 -36.17
CA VAL A 488 24.40 -9.15 -37.49
C VAL A 488 24.29 -7.77 -38.13
N LEU A 489 23.14 -7.10 -38.06
CA LEU A 489 22.99 -5.73 -38.59
C LEU A 489 23.86 -4.73 -37.82
N ARG A 490 23.91 -4.81 -36.49
CA ARG A 490 24.72 -3.91 -35.66
C ARG A 490 26.23 -4.00 -35.97
N HIS A 491 26.74 -5.19 -36.30
CA HIS A 491 28.16 -5.37 -36.60
C HIS A 491 28.55 -4.98 -38.04
N HIS A 492 27.59 -4.96 -38.97
CA HIS A 492 27.88 -4.88 -40.40
C HIS A 492 27.18 -3.74 -41.15
N ASP A 493 26.23 -3.03 -40.53
CA ASP A 493 25.45 -1.95 -41.13
C ASP A 493 25.52 -0.68 -40.27
N PRO A 494 26.37 0.30 -40.64
CA PRO A 494 26.53 1.56 -39.89
C PRO A 494 25.27 2.42 -39.82
N GLU A 495 24.31 2.25 -40.75
CA GLU A 495 23.06 3.00 -40.77
C GLU A 495 21.99 2.39 -39.84
N PHE A 496 22.18 1.16 -39.37
CA PHE A 496 21.20 0.45 -38.54
C PHE A 496 20.91 1.18 -37.22
N ASP A 497 21.94 1.75 -36.57
CA ASP A 497 21.77 2.54 -35.35
C ASP A 497 21.17 3.94 -35.63
N SER A 498 21.22 4.41 -36.89
CA SER A 498 20.85 5.77 -37.28
C SER A 498 19.35 5.96 -37.55
N ALA A 499 18.62 4.89 -37.89
CA ALA A 499 17.24 4.97 -38.41
C ALA A 499 16.15 4.47 -37.44
N GLY A 500 16.49 4.08 -36.21
CA GLY A 500 15.48 3.51 -35.30
C GLY A 500 15.93 3.22 -33.89
N SER A 501 17.04 3.80 -33.44
CA SER A 501 17.39 3.76 -32.02
C SER A 501 16.35 4.56 -31.25
N SER A 502 15.38 3.85 -30.64
CA SER A 502 14.99 4.24 -29.29
C SER A 502 16.30 4.49 -28.56
N VAL A 503 16.57 5.76 -28.21
CA VAL A 503 17.72 6.16 -27.38
C VAL A 503 17.89 5.07 -26.34
N PRO A 504 19.06 4.42 -26.21
CA PRO A 504 19.23 3.39 -25.22
C PRO A 504 18.86 4.01 -23.89
N MET A 505 17.66 3.70 -23.38
CA MET A 505 17.16 4.28 -22.15
C MET A 505 18.22 3.93 -21.13
N VAL A 506 18.82 4.95 -20.52
CA VAL A 506 19.70 4.72 -19.38
C VAL A 506 18.84 3.93 -18.39
N PRO A 507 19.30 2.79 -17.84
CA PRO A 507 18.42 1.93 -17.03
C PRO A 507 17.65 2.66 -15.92
N GLY A 508 18.19 3.79 -15.43
CA GLY A 508 17.53 4.70 -14.47
C GLY A 508 16.41 5.59 -15.04
N GLU A 509 16.41 5.96 -16.33
CA GLU A 509 15.38 6.83 -16.95
C GLU A 509 13.99 6.19 -16.91
N THR A 510 13.92 4.86 -17.01
CA THR A 510 12.66 4.11 -16.87
C THR A 510 12.10 4.19 -15.45
N HIS A 511 12.89 4.59 -14.46
CA HIS A 511 12.52 4.66 -13.05
C HIS A 511 12.42 6.12 -12.58
N GLN A 512 11.93 7.02 -13.45
CA GLN A 512 11.75 8.44 -13.13
C GLN A 512 10.28 8.85 -13.15
N LEU A 513 9.86 9.60 -12.14
CA LEU A 513 8.56 10.27 -12.11
C LEU A 513 8.71 11.69 -12.59
N HIS A 514 7.85 12.11 -13.50
CA HIS A 514 7.73 13.51 -13.92
C HIS A 514 6.54 14.11 -13.17
N VAL A 515 6.81 14.90 -12.15
CA VAL A 515 5.82 15.53 -11.29
C VAL A 515 5.65 16.98 -11.73
N GLY A 516 4.50 17.29 -12.33
CA GLY A 516 4.20 18.61 -12.87
C GLY A 516 3.01 19.21 -12.13
N VAL A 517 1.87 19.29 -12.82
CA VAL A 517 0.60 19.85 -12.30
C VAL A 517 0.14 19.22 -10.97
N GLU A 518 0.56 17.99 -10.67
CA GLU A 518 0.19 17.30 -9.43
C GLU A 518 0.62 18.08 -8.17
N ARG A 519 1.74 18.84 -8.26
CA ARG A 519 2.30 19.69 -7.19
C ARG A 519 1.39 20.86 -6.79
N LEU A 520 0.53 21.29 -7.70
CA LEU A 520 -0.45 22.36 -7.51
C LEU A 520 -1.85 21.79 -7.26
N ARG A 521 -2.17 20.73 -8.00
CA ARG A 521 -3.47 20.07 -7.97
C ARG A 521 -3.76 19.38 -6.64
N ALA A 522 -2.75 18.81 -5.99
CA ALA A 522 -2.97 18.15 -4.71
C ALA A 522 -3.31 19.13 -3.58
N PRO A 523 -2.54 20.22 -3.35
CA PRO A 523 -2.92 21.24 -2.35
C PRO A 523 -4.21 22.01 -2.67
N GLU A 524 -4.63 22.10 -3.94
CA GLU A 524 -5.89 22.75 -4.33
C GLU A 524 -7.12 22.07 -3.71
N LEU A 525 -7.00 20.84 -3.20
CA LEU A 525 -8.04 20.16 -2.43
C LEU A 525 -8.58 20.96 -1.24
N LEU A 526 -7.76 21.84 -0.65
CA LEU A 526 -8.21 22.73 0.43
C LEU A 526 -9.27 23.74 -0.05
N PHE A 527 -9.26 24.10 -1.33
CA PHE A 527 -10.19 25.04 -1.94
C PHE A 527 -11.27 24.33 -2.77
N GLN A 528 -10.94 23.16 -3.35
CA GLN A 528 -11.84 22.37 -4.20
C GLN A 528 -11.87 20.89 -3.77
N PRO A 529 -12.53 20.56 -2.63
CA PRO A 529 -12.68 19.17 -2.16
C PRO A 529 -13.39 18.24 -3.16
N SER A 530 -14.18 18.80 -4.08
CA SER A 530 -14.89 18.05 -5.14
C SER A 530 -13.96 17.24 -6.04
N MET A 531 -12.67 17.57 -6.13
CA MET A 531 -11.67 16.81 -6.90
C MET A 531 -11.49 15.35 -6.44
N ILE A 532 -11.78 15.06 -5.16
CA ILE A 532 -11.80 13.68 -4.60
C ILE A 532 -13.22 13.13 -4.45
N GLY A 533 -14.22 13.80 -5.01
CA GLY A 533 -15.63 13.45 -4.87
C GLY A 533 -16.22 13.83 -3.51
N SER A 534 -15.54 14.66 -2.71
CA SER A 534 -16.15 15.23 -1.49
C SER A 534 -17.20 16.26 -1.87
N VAL A 535 -18.36 16.20 -1.21
CA VAL A 535 -19.45 17.18 -1.36
C VAL A 535 -19.30 18.38 -0.42
N GLU A 536 -18.24 18.39 0.40
CA GLU A 536 -17.97 19.48 1.33
C GLU A 536 -17.42 20.73 0.62
N ALA A 537 -17.68 21.89 1.21
CA ALA A 537 -17.16 23.17 0.78
C ALA A 537 -15.66 23.29 1.03
N GLY A 538 -14.97 24.08 0.20
CA GLY A 538 -13.57 24.46 0.43
C GLY A 538 -13.41 25.47 1.56
N ILE A 539 -12.17 25.81 1.91
CA ILE A 539 -11.86 26.76 2.99
C ILE A 539 -12.49 28.13 2.71
N ALA A 540 -12.36 28.66 1.49
CA ALA A 540 -12.86 30.00 1.15
C ALA A 540 -14.40 30.11 1.31
N GLU A 541 -15.14 29.17 0.72
CA GLU A 541 -16.60 29.10 0.83
C GLU A 541 -17.05 28.90 2.28
N THR A 542 -16.32 28.08 3.04
CA THR A 542 -16.65 27.84 4.46
C THR A 542 -16.39 29.09 5.31
N ILE A 543 -15.31 29.84 5.05
CA ILE A 543 -15.07 31.14 5.70
C ILE A 543 -16.22 32.09 5.40
N GLU A 544 -16.63 32.21 4.13
CA GLU A 544 -17.75 33.07 3.74
C GLU A 544 -19.05 32.66 4.45
N PHE A 545 -19.33 31.35 4.51
CA PHE A 545 -20.49 30.81 5.21
C PHE A 545 -20.47 31.16 6.71
N VAL A 546 -19.32 31.03 7.38
CA VAL A 546 -19.16 31.37 8.80
C VAL A 546 -19.38 32.87 9.01
N LEU A 547 -18.74 33.72 8.18
CA LEU A 547 -18.90 35.18 8.29
C LEU A 547 -20.35 35.63 8.09
N LYS A 548 -21.12 34.96 7.23
CA LYS A 548 -22.55 35.25 7.01
C LYS A 548 -23.44 35.02 8.24
N GLN A 549 -22.97 34.29 9.25
CA GLN A 549 -23.72 34.11 10.52
C GLN A 549 -23.63 35.34 11.44
N TYR A 550 -22.76 36.30 11.13
CA TYR A 550 -22.45 37.45 11.98
C TYR A 550 -22.92 38.77 11.37
N THR A 551 -23.11 39.77 12.23
CA THR A 551 -23.38 41.17 11.83
C THR A 551 -22.20 41.78 11.07
N ALA A 552 -22.41 42.89 10.35
CA ALA A 552 -21.35 43.54 9.58
C ALA A 552 -20.19 44.03 10.48
N GLU A 553 -20.51 44.49 11.68
CA GLU A 553 -19.56 44.91 12.70
C GLU A 553 -18.72 43.73 13.20
N GLU A 554 -19.36 42.62 13.58
CA GLU A 554 -18.68 41.40 14.03
C GLU A 554 -17.83 40.79 12.93
N GLN A 555 -18.32 40.75 11.68
CA GLN A 555 -17.53 40.29 10.55
C GLN A 555 -16.22 41.09 10.41
N THR A 556 -16.29 42.41 10.62
CA THR A 556 -15.10 43.28 10.56
C THR A 556 -14.13 42.99 11.70
N ARG A 557 -14.64 42.69 12.90
CA ARG A 557 -13.82 42.25 14.04
C ARG A 557 -13.16 40.89 13.78
N LEU A 558 -13.90 39.92 13.26
CA LEU A 558 -13.40 38.58 12.94
C LEU A 558 -12.28 38.60 11.88
N VAL A 559 -12.47 39.37 10.79
CA VAL A 559 -11.46 39.45 9.71
C VAL A 559 -10.33 40.43 10.01
N SER A 560 -10.40 41.17 11.12
CA SER A 560 -9.29 42.03 11.57
C SER A 560 -8.02 41.22 11.83
N ASN A 561 -8.18 39.93 12.17
CA ASN A 561 -7.12 38.95 12.30
C ASN A 561 -7.61 37.55 11.89
N VAL A 562 -7.40 37.17 10.63
CA VAL A 562 -7.55 35.78 10.19
C VAL A 562 -6.24 35.04 10.46
N PHE A 563 -6.25 34.15 11.45
CA PHE A 563 -5.06 33.47 11.95
C PHE A 563 -4.95 32.04 11.40
N LEU A 564 -3.86 31.77 10.69
CA LEU A 564 -3.55 30.47 10.08
C LEU A 564 -2.62 29.67 10.98
N THR A 565 -3.03 28.45 11.34
CA THR A 565 -2.22 27.52 12.16
C THR A 565 -2.38 26.06 11.72
N GLY A 566 -1.48 25.19 12.17
CA GLY A 566 -1.45 23.76 11.83
C GLY A 566 -0.43 23.45 10.73
N GLY A 567 0.09 22.22 10.72
CA GLY A 567 1.22 21.84 9.86
C GLY A 567 0.98 22.08 8.37
N SER A 568 -0.26 21.87 7.88
CA SER A 568 -0.61 22.07 6.47
C SER A 568 -0.70 23.54 6.07
N THR A 569 -0.49 24.50 6.97
CA THR A 569 -0.40 25.93 6.61
C THR A 569 0.97 26.34 6.07
N ALA A 570 1.96 25.44 6.13
CA ALA A 570 3.31 25.68 5.62
C ALA A 570 3.39 25.73 4.08
N PHE A 571 2.30 25.41 3.35
CA PHE A 571 2.30 25.49 1.89
C PHE A 571 2.63 26.91 1.39
N PRO A 572 3.65 27.06 0.53
CA PRO A 572 3.91 28.31 -0.14
C PRO A 572 2.68 28.77 -0.94
N GLY A 573 2.35 30.06 -0.87
CA GLY A 573 1.22 30.66 -1.57
C GLY A 573 -0.12 30.62 -0.85
N LEU A 574 -0.28 29.83 0.24
CA LEU A 574 -1.55 29.74 0.98
C LEU A 574 -2.05 31.11 1.48
N LEU A 575 -1.16 31.88 2.09
CA LEU A 575 -1.52 33.19 2.67
C LEU A 575 -1.94 34.19 1.59
N GLU A 576 -1.24 34.25 0.46
CA GLU A 576 -1.60 35.15 -0.64
C GLU A 576 -2.89 34.70 -1.33
N ARG A 577 -3.10 33.38 -1.47
CA ARG A 577 -4.36 32.82 -1.94
C ARG A 577 -5.51 33.25 -1.04
N LEU A 578 -5.43 33.01 0.28
CA LEU A 578 -6.49 33.39 1.21
C LEU A 578 -6.74 34.90 1.28
N LYS A 579 -5.70 35.73 1.20
CA LYS A 579 -5.87 37.20 1.08
C LYS A 579 -6.68 37.57 -0.16
N ARG A 580 -6.46 36.90 -1.29
CA ARG A 580 -7.24 37.15 -2.50
C ARG A 580 -8.69 36.70 -2.33
N GLU A 581 -8.92 35.49 -1.85
CA GLU A 581 -10.28 34.97 -1.60
C GLU A 581 -11.06 35.89 -0.64
N LEU A 582 -10.41 36.36 0.44
CA LEU A 582 -11.00 37.34 1.36
C LEU A 582 -11.31 38.67 0.67
N ARG A 583 -10.43 39.15 -0.20
CA ARG A 583 -10.68 40.37 -0.98
C ARG A 583 -11.90 40.24 -1.89
N GLU A 584 -12.10 39.07 -2.48
CA GLU A 584 -13.20 38.79 -3.40
C GLU A 584 -14.54 38.62 -2.67
N MET A 585 -14.55 37.97 -1.50
CA MET A 585 -15.79 37.75 -0.74
C MET A 585 -16.24 38.95 0.11
N ARG A 586 -15.34 39.90 0.41
CA ARG A 586 -15.64 41.03 1.29
C ARG A 586 -16.10 42.28 0.51
N PRO A 587 -16.93 43.15 1.13
CA PRO A 587 -17.31 44.42 0.51
C PRO A 587 -16.11 45.28 0.11
N PHE A 588 -16.24 46.01 -1.00
CA PHE A 588 -15.20 46.90 -1.50
C PHE A 588 -14.76 47.92 -0.43
N GLY A 589 -13.44 48.06 -0.24
CA GLY A 589 -12.85 48.98 0.74
C GLY A 589 -12.82 48.45 2.19
N SER A 590 -13.27 47.21 2.44
CA SER A 590 -13.12 46.58 3.75
C SER A 590 -11.66 46.24 4.05
N ASN A 591 -11.28 46.36 5.33
CA ASN A 591 -9.96 46.01 5.82
C ASN A 591 -9.98 44.61 6.43
N PHE A 592 -8.91 43.84 6.20
CA PHE A 592 -8.70 42.54 6.81
C PHE A 592 -7.19 42.26 6.90
N GLN A 593 -6.80 41.37 7.81
CA GLN A 593 -5.42 40.89 7.91
C GLN A 593 -5.42 39.37 7.97
N VAL A 594 -4.41 38.76 7.33
CA VAL A 594 -4.18 37.32 7.36
C VAL A 594 -2.77 37.11 7.91
N ASN A 595 -2.68 36.44 9.05
CA ASN A 595 -1.45 36.19 9.79
C ASN A 595 -1.23 34.68 9.91
N ILE A 596 -0.01 34.21 9.69
CA ILE A 596 0.38 32.82 9.95
C ILE A 596 1.08 32.76 11.31
N ALA A 597 0.84 31.68 12.04
CA ALA A 597 1.55 31.32 13.27
C ALA A 597 3.08 31.36 13.07
N LYS A 598 3.84 31.82 14.06
CA LYS A 598 5.31 31.93 13.97
C LYS A 598 5.97 30.59 13.71
N ASN A 599 5.51 29.54 14.38
CA ASN A 599 5.92 28.16 14.12
C ASN A 599 4.68 27.26 14.04
N THR A 600 4.21 27.04 12.81
CA THR A 600 2.98 26.30 12.51
C THR A 600 2.97 24.86 13.01
N SER A 601 4.14 24.26 13.29
CA SER A 601 4.24 22.91 13.84
C SER A 601 4.38 22.87 15.36
N LEU A 602 4.92 23.90 16.03
CA LEU A 602 5.25 23.84 17.47
C LEU A 602 4.44 24.81 18.32
N ASP A 603 3.78 25.81 17.74
CA ASP A 603 3.06 26.84 18.50
C ASP A 603 1.93 26.29 19.37
N ALA A 604 1.30 25.17 18.98
CA ALA A 604 0.33 24.47 19.83
C ALA A 604 0.97 23.96 21.13
N TRP A 605 2.14 23.31 21.02
CA TRP A 605 2.90 22.84 22.17
C TRP A 605 3.44 24.01 23.00
N TYR A 606 3.93 25.08 22.37
CA TYR A 606 4.38 26.27 23.09
C TYR A 606 3.24 26.97 23.85
N GLY A 607 2.06 27.07 23.26
CA GLY A 607 0.90 27.64 23.95
C GLY A 607 0.45 26.78 25.13
N ALA A 608 0.46 25.46 25.00
CA ALA A 608 0.17 24.54 26.10
C ALA A 608 1.23 24.61 27.22
N ARG A 609 2.51 24.76 26.84
CA ARG A 609 3.62 25.01 27.78
C ARG A 609 3.43 26.31 28.54
N ASP A 610 3.19 27.41 27.83
CA ASP A 610 3.02 28.73 28.44
C ASP A 610 1.78 28.76 29.35
N PHE A 611 0.72 28.02 28.99
CA PHE A 611 -0.45 27.80 29.84
C PHE A 611 -0.10 27.05 31.13
N GLY A 612 0.72 26.00 31.06
CA GLY A 612 1.20 25.25 32.23
C GLY A 612 2.07 26.05 33.20
N LEU A 613 2.73 27.11 32.71
CA LEU A 613 3.53 28.03 33.52
C LEU A 613 2.73 29.22 34.06
N ASN A 614 1.45 29.35 33.69
CA ASN A 614 0.61 30.46 34.14
C ASN A 614 0.21 30.28 35.62
N GLY A 615 0.12 31.37 36.37
CA GLY A 615 -0.21 31.34 37.81
C GLY A 615 -1.58 30.74 38.14
N ASN A 616 -2.54 30.83 37.20
CA ASN A 616 -3.89 30.29 37.35
C ASN A 616 -4.00 28.82 36.90
N PHE A 617 -2.93 28.21 36.39
CA PHE A 617 -2.93 26.83 35.90
C PHE A 617 -3.57 25.82 36.87
N PRO A 618 -3.31 25.86 38.20
CA PRO A 618 -3.91 24.91 39.13
C PRO A 618 -5.44 24.97 39.21
N GLU A 619 -6.05 26.11 38.85
CA GLU A 619 -7.51 26.27 38.86
C GLU A 619 -8.20 25.43 37.78
N TYR A 620 -7.48 25.10 36.70
CA TYR A 620 -8.00 24.39 35.53
C TYR A 620 -7.66 22.90 35.51
N LEU A 621 -7.00 22.41 36.56
CA LEU A 621 -6.68 21.00 36.73
C LEU A 621 -7.86 20.23 37.30
N VAL A 622 -8.20 19.10 36.68
CA VAL A 622 -9.09 18.08 37.26
C VAL A 622 -8.23 17.14 38.07
N SER A 623 -8.47 17.07 39.37
CA SER A 623 -7.79 16.09 40.24
C SER A 623 -8.41 14.70 40.16
N ARG A 624 -7.67 13.66 40.54
CA ARG A 624 -8.21 12.29 40.66
C ARG A 624 -9.50 12.23 41.49
N LYS A 625 -9.54 12.94 42.62
CA LYS A 625 -10.74 13.00 43.47
C LYS A 625 -11.94 13.60 42.73
N GLU A 626 -11.73 14.67 41.96
CA GLU A 626 -12.81 15.27 41.16
C GLU A 626 -13.27 14.33 40.05
N TYR A 627 -12.36 13.58 39.44
CA TYR A 627 -12.69 12.54 38.47
C TYR A 627 -13.55 11.43 39.09
N GLU A 628 -13.17 10.92 40.26
CA GLU A 628 -13.94 9.89 40.99
C GLU A 628 -15.34 10.39 41.41
N GLU A 629 -15.48 11.67 41.76
CA GLU A 629 -16.74 12.27 42.18
C GLU A 629 -17.65 12.69 41.01
N LYS A 630 -17.07 13.22 39.92
CA LYS A 630 -17.82 13.86 38.81
C LYS A 630 -17.86 13.03 37.52
N GLY A 631 -17.05 11.96 37.44
CA GLY A 631 -16.93 11.07 36.29
C GLY A 631 -15.91 11.53 35.24
N GLY A 632 -15.56 10.64 34.31
CA GLY A 632 -14.48 10.86 33.32
C GLY A 632 -14.81 11.85 32.20
N GLU A 633 -16.07 12.20 32.00
CA GLU A 633 -16.45 13.25 31.03
C GLU A 633 -16.17 14.66 31.55
N TYR A 634 -16.04 14.84 32.87
CA TYR A 634 -15.91 16.14 33.49
C TYR A 634 -14.53 16.75 33.28
N PHE A 635 -14.50 18.03 32.90
CA PHE A 635 -13.29 18.84 32.90
C PHE A 635 -13.59 20.30 33.24
N LYS A 636 -12.56 21.04 33.63
CA LYS A 636 -12.68 22.47 33.96
C LYS A 636 -12.47 23.30 32.71
N GLU A 637 -13.42 24.20 32.45
CA GLU A 637 -13.35 25.09 31.30
C GLU A 637 -12.30 26.18 31.49
N HIS A 638 -11.59 26.50 30.40
CA HIS A 638 -10.72 27.67 30.29
C HIS A 638 -10.76 28.21 28.86
N SER A 639 -10.07 29.33 28.62
CA SER A 639 -10.08 30.04 27.32
C SER A 639 -9.61 29.21 26.13
N THR A 640 -8.92 28.10 26.36
CA THR A 640 -8.40 27.20 25.31
C THR A 640 -8.99 25.80 25.37
N SER A 641 -9.97 25.52 26.24
CA SER A 641 -10.65 24.23 26.30
C SER A 641 -11.90 24.22 25.42
N ASN A 642 -12.46 23.02 25.20
CA ASN A 642 -13.84 22.89 24.74
C ASN A 642 -14.82 23.42 25.81
N THR A 643 -16.08 23.65 25.41
CA THR A 643 -17.17 23.88 26.36
C THR A 643 -17.63 22.56 26.95
N TYR A 644 -17.68 22.46 28.28
CA TYR A 644 -18.16 21.28 28.97
C TYR A 644 -19.66 21.14 28.77
N THR A 645 -20.06 20.06 28.11
CA THR A 645 -21.45 19.65 27.98
C THR A 645 -21.58 18.25 28.52
N ARG A 646 -22.37 18.04 29.57
CA ARG A 646 -22.61 16.70 30.13
C ARG A 646 -23.37 15.85 29.12
N SER A 647 -22.98 14.57 28.95
CA SER A 647 -23.75 13.64 28.12
C SER A 647 -25.17 13.46 28.70
N PRO A 648 -26.19 13.25 27.84
CA PRO A 648 -27.53 12.91 28.30
C PRO A 648 -27.50 11.65 29.17
N ASP A 649 -28.38 11.57 30.16
CA ASP A 649 -28.54 10.34 30.93
C ASP A 649 -28.91 9.18 29.98
N PRO A 650 -28.38 7.97 30.20
CA PRO A 650 -28.73 6.81 29.39
C PRO A 650 -30.24 6.66 29.32
N LEU A 651 -30.76 6.38 28.12
CA LEU A 651 -32.19 6.09 27.98
C LEU A 651 -32.54 4.95 28.94
N PRO A 652 -33.65 5.06 29.70
CA PRO A 652 -34.08 3.96 30.55
C PRO A 652 -34.20 2.73 29.67
N MET A 653 -33.45 1.68 30.02
CA MET A 653 -33.54 0.38 29.35
C MET A 653 -35.03 0.01 29.34
N ILE A 654 -35.67 0.10 28.17
CA ILE A 654 -36.98 -0.46 27.99
C ILE A 654 -36.75 -1.95 28.20
N GLN A 655 -37.15 -2.46 29.36
CA GLN A 655 -37.30 -3.89 29.56
C GLN A 655 -38.33 -4.32 28.54
N VAL A 656 -37.88 -4.70 27.35
CA VAL A 656 -38.69 -5.49 26.45
C VAL A 656 -38.99 -6.75 27.26
N PRO A 657 -40.26 -7.01 27.62
CA PRO A 657 -40.58 -8.27 28.26
C PRO A 657 -40.17 -9.33 27.27
N VAL A 658 -39.18 -10.13 27.63
CA VAL A 658 -38.82 -11.33 26.89
C VAL A 658 -40.01 -12.26 27.07
N THR A 659 -41.01 -12.13 26.20
CA THR A 659 -42.01 -13.17 26.01
C THR A 659 -41.25 -14.38 25.51
N SER A 660 -41.29 -15.46 26.29
CA SER A 660 -40.64 -16.74 26.05
C SER A 660 -41.24 -17.53 24.89
N GLU A 661 -41.67 -16.85 23.82
CA GLU A 661 -42.19 -17.47 22.61
C GLU A 661 -41.54 -16.80 21.40
N GLN A 662 -40.85 -17.64 20.62
CA GLN A 662 -40.17 -17.35 19.35
C GLN A 662 -38.76 -16.73 19.45
N VAL A 663 -37.84 -17.50 20.04
CA VAL A 663 -36.47 -17.54 19.51
C VAL A 663 -36.53 -18.29 18.17
N ILE A 664 -36.74 -17.57 17.07
CA ILE A 664 -36.38 -18.11 15.75
C ILE A 664 -34.86 -17.96 15.67
N VAL A 665 -34.15 -19.08 15.82
CA VAL A 665 -32.75 -19.18 15.43
C VAL A 665 -32.75 -19.17 13.90
N GLU A 666 -32.62 -17.99 13.30
CA GLU A 666 -32.17 -17.91 11.91
C GLU A 666 -30.67 -18.18 11.92
N ASP A 667 -30.30 -19.44 11.71
CA ASP A 667 -28.98 -19.80 11.21
C ASP A 667 -28.84 -19.16 9.83
N ALA A 668 -28.12 -18.04 9.76
CA ALA A 668 -27.71 -17.44 8.50
C ALA A 668 -26.68 -18.37 7.83
N VAL A 669 -27.17 -19.32 7.05
CA VAL A 669 -26.36 -20.01 6.04
C VAL A 669 -26.12 -19.00 4.92
N VAL A 670 -24.90 -18.48 4.86
CA VAL A 670 -24.42 -17.68 3.73
C VAL A 670 -24.11 -18.65 2.60
N ASP A 671 -25.11 -18.91 1.74
CA ASP A 671 -24.86 -19.53 0.44
C ASP A 671 -24.15 -18.51 -0.45
N VAL A 672 -22.86 -18.76 -0.67
CA VAL A 672 -22.06 -18.07 -1.67
C VAL A 672 -22.41 -18.69 -3.02
N GLU A 673 -23.45 -18.19 -3.68
CA GLU A 673 -23.60 -18.39 -5.12
C GLU A 673 -22.64 -17.45 -5.85
N ILE A 674 -21.62 -18.05 -6.46
CA ILE A 674 -20.75 -17.43 -7.44
C ILE A 674 -21.47 -17.51 -8.78
N ASP A 675 -21.79 -16.36 -9.36
CA ASP A 675 -22.01 -16.18 -10.81
C ASP A 675 -21.17 -14.99 -11.32
#